data_AF-A0A7X9G1S3-F1
#
_entry.id   AF-A0A7X9G1S3-F1
#
_cell.length_a   1.000
_cell.length_b   1.000
_cell.length_c   1.000
_cell.angle_alpha   90.00
_cell.angle_beta   90.00
_cell.angle_gamma   90.00
#
_symmetry.space_group_name_H-M   'P 1'
#
loop_
_entity.id
_entity.type
_entity.pdbx_description
1 polymer ?
#
loop_
_entity_poly.entity_id
_entity_poly.type
_entity_poly.pdbx_seq_one_letter_code
_entity_poly.pdbx_strand_id
1 'polypeptide(L)'
;MTVLETFREHQGLVFLLNYLKYKNGFGDTYDLRKDFYGFYPNEEKRGYKIKPLPTDYDGYDMIYLADTYGVYEKDFPWVEKEREGSRSPLVYGGLDEQEWLNIHNRLEKDEKSLFIAEYNAFASPTGIEVMESVTAFLGVDWDGWVGRYFDELDYNINLEIPQWVIDEFGESWQYSGSGFLLVNDFTSEILVLEGTKHVLDKGINLTFTKEGEDFFGLEKSPNYHYWFDIVTPERGSTALAYYNWNLTDSGKEFLEENGIPTEFAAVIKNERGSCTSYYFAGDYNDIGVVPRLYKFRGLPKLYSVLEINTDSDFYWSTYFPMMDKILETFVNLPSEETASTETSISTEPDEPDDKIRYYSRIKDDSFQILRDGEWEPITIKGVNIGMGKPGVFPGEAAITEEEYYRWFEYIGDMNANVIRIYTLHAPGFYNALLRYNETHDEKLYLIHGVWMNEEMLLSSYDAFEEDNVDDFQQEMKRTVDAIHGNIILEERQGHASGFYSSDISQYVIAYILGIEWDPYMVENTNDFHSSVGEYNGNYFETKDAKPFEHFLAQQMDIIAEYELENYNSMRPISFSNWPTTDILEHPSNFQDSEDRVGVDPNVIYIKGDLEPVGEFASYHVYPYYPDFLNFEEKYRNYIDHRGEHNNYAGYLNHLNSVHRLPILIAEFGIPASRGLAHENPFGWNQGFASEKEQGETICRLYEDILEEDMLGGLLFAWQDEWFKRTWNTVDYDNPDRRPFWSNVQTNEQRFGLLCFDRHKIKVDGDTEEWQTEPLYKKDQGVMKGLYVDHDETYLYIRLDYSNDGNGYPVILLDVVPDQGNFFVAENDSIKFSNGVEYLVTLTEEEPRIIIDQYYDLFAFMCDYYAYHSFAVEKPLNNSGIFSQIHYILSMEYTSYDGDILMPFTSYETGRLREGNANPESKDYDSLADFYMSDEGILELRIPWLLIQSRDPSMKEFMGDLYKDGMGASKFVDEIYIGALYVDDQGTVLDSFLSMKDGVLSALSAYSWENWEMPEYTERLKQSYYIVQDFFKDY
;
A
#
# COMPACT_ATOMS: atom_id res chain seq x y z
N MET A 1 -27.78 16.40 -15.40
CA MET A 1 -28.68 15.94 -16.48
C MET A 1 -30.14 16.10 -16.05
N THR A 2 -31.13 16.00 -16.96
CA THR A 2 -32.56 16.02 -16.58
C THR A 2 -33.38 15.22 -17.58
N VAL A 3 -34.27 14.34 -17.12
CA VAL A 3 -35.12 13.51 -17.99
C VAL A 3 -36.49 14.13 -18.30
N LEU A 4 -36.85 15.22 -17.63
CA LEU A 4 -38.10 15.96 -17.82
C LEU A 4 -37.88 17.31 -18.51
N GLU A 5 -38.83 17.74 -19.38
CA GLU A 5 -38.81 19.09 -20.00
C GLU A 5 -38.96 20.23 -18.98
N THR A 6 -39.31 19.91 -17.74
CA THR A 6 -39.47 20.86 -16.65
C THR A 6 -38.14 21.29 -16.04
N PHE A 7 -37.03 20.58 -16.25
CA PHE A 7 -35.74 20.87 -15.58
C PHE A 7 -35.87 20.96 -14.05
N ARG A 8 -36.77 20.17 -13.45
CA ARG A 8 -37.18 20.29 -12.04
C ARG A 8 -35.98 20.36 -11.09
N GLU A 9 -35.05 19.42 -11.23
CA GLU A 9 -33.82 19.27 -10.44
C GLU A 9 -32.87 20.49 -10.55
N HIS A 10 -33.05 21.35 -11.55
CA HIS A 10 -32.19 22.52 -11.82
C HIS A 10 -32.86 23.88 -11.56
N GLN A 11 -34.18 23.90 -11.31
CA GLN A 11 -34.93 25.16 -11.21
C GLN A 11 -34.60 25.98 -9.96
N GLY A 12 -34.26 25.32 -8.86
CA GLY A 12 -33.93 25.95 -7.59
C GLY A 12 -32.76 26.93 -7.73
N LEU A 13 -31.62 26.44 -8.22
CA LEU A 13 -30.38 27.20 -8.41
C LEU A 13 -30.60 28.41 -9.32
N VAL A 14 -31.25 28.23 -10.47
CA VAL A 14 -31.51 29.35 -11.38
C VAL A 14 -32.47 30.38 -10.78
N PHE A 15 -33.44 29.95 -9.98
CA PHE A 15 -34.27 30.88 -9.22
C PHE A 15 -33.44 31.65 -8.18
N LEU A 16 -32.61 30.95 -7.40
CA LEU A 16 -31.75 31.52 -6.37
C LEU A 16 -30.79 32.57 -6.94
N LEU A 17 -30.06 32.22 -8.00
CA LEU A 17 -29.13 33.13 -8.68
C LEU A 17 -29.83 34.40 -9.19
N ASN A 18 -30.99 34.24 -9.82
CA ASN A 18 -31.79 35.37 -10.31
C ASN A 18 -32.40 36.21 -9.16
N TYR A 19 -32.77 35.58 -8.04
CA TYR A 19 -33.27 36.26 -6.84
C TYR A 19 -32.19 37.13 -6.20
N LEU A 20 -30.98 36.57 -6.03
CA LEU A 20 -29.81 37.23 -5.49
C LEU A 20 -29.16 38.21 -6.48
N LYS A 21 -29.61 38.21 -7.74
CA LYS A 21 -29.21 39.10 -8.84
C LYS A 21 -27.81 38.82 -9.39
N TYR A 22 -27.35 37.58 -9.28
CA TYR A 22 -26.21 37.10 -10.05
C TYR A 22 -26.56 37.08 -11.55
N LYS A 23 -25.56 37.32 -12.39
CA LYS A 23 -25.68 37.42 -13.84
C LYS A 23 -24.75 36.42 -14.51
N ASN A 24 -25.12 35.99 -15.73
CA ASN A 24 -24.24 35.15 -16.54
C ASN A 24 -23.10 35.98 -17.17
N GLY A 25 -22.16 35.32 -17.86
CA GLY A 25 -21.00 35.95 -18.51
C GLY A 25 -21.35 37.01 -19.58
N PHE A 26 -22.62 37.11 -20.01
CA PHE A 26 -23.10 38.15 -20.93
C PHE A 26 -23.79 39.33 -20.20
N GLY A 27 -23.88 39.30 -18.88
CA GLY A 27 -24.53 40.32 -18.06
C GLY A 27 -26.06 40.22 -17.99
N ASP A 28 -26.64 39.11 -18.46
CA ASP A 28 -28.07 38.80 -18.46
C ASP A 28 -28.48 37.94 -17.24
N THR A 29 -29.79 37.82 -17.01
CA THR A 29 -30.36 36.87 -16.02
C THR A 29 -30.28 35.44 -16.55
N TYR A 30 -30.02 34.48 -15.65
CA TYR A 30 -29.92 33.06 -16.00
C TYR A 30 -31.24 32.49 -16.56
N ASP A 31 -31.13 31.72 -17.64
CA ASP A 31 -32.20 31.03 -18.36
C ASP A 31 -31.82 29.55 -18.56
N LEU A 32 -32.52 28.64 -17.87
CA LEU A 32 -32.29 27.19 -17.93
C LEU A 32 -32.18 26.64 -19.35
N ARG A 33 -32.99 27.14 -20.30
CA ARG A 33 -32.98 26.61 -21.68
C ARG A 33 -31.75 27.04 -22.47
N LYS A 34 -30.98 28.02 -21.98
CA LYS A 34 -29.77 28.55 -22.63
C LYS A 34 -28.50 28.20 -21.87
N ASP A 35 -28.55 28.32 -20.55
CA ASP A 35 -27.36 28.34 -19.69
C ASP A 35 -27.04 26.96 -19.08
N PHE A 36 -27.98 26.02 -19.06
CA PHE A 36 -27.73 24.62 -18.71
C PHE A 36 -26.80 23.93 -19.74
N TYR A 37 -26.06 22.91 -19.32
CA TYR A 37 -25.25 22.03 -20.19
C TYR A 37 -25.60 20.57 -19.86
N GLY A 38 -25.61 19.69 -20.86
CA GLY A 38 -26.02 18.29 -20.72
C GLY A 38 -27.25 17.90 -21.55
N PHE A 39 -28.08 17.03 -21.01
CA PHE A 39 -29.19 16.37 -21.71
C PHE A 39 -30.48 17.22 -21.78
N TYR A 40 -31.06 17.36 -22.97
CA TYR A 40 -32.32 18.07 -23.24
C TYR A 40 -33.38 17.12 -23.83
N PRO A 41 -34.41 16.71 -23.06
CA PRO A 41 -35.53 15.94 -23.59
C PRO A 41 -36.45 16.80 -24.46
N ASN A 42 -37.10 16.17 -25.44
CA ASN A 42 -38.18 16.75 -26.24
C ASN A 42 -39.36 15.78 -26.31
N GLU A 43 -40.33 15.96 -25.43
CA GLU A 43 -41.52 15.13 -25.27
C GLU A 43 -42.42 15.18 -26.52
N GLU A 44 -42.58 16.36 -27.12
CA GLU A 44 -43.42 16.54 -28.32
C GLU A 44 -42.91 15.72 -29.51
N LYS A 45 -41.58 15.67 -29.71
CA LYS A 45 -40.92 14.97 -30.82
C LYS A 45 -40.43 13.58 -30.46
N ARG A 46 -40.52 13.16 -29.18
CA ARG A 46 -39.95 11.92 -28.64
C ARG A 46 -38.48 11.74 -29.02
N GLY A 47 -37.68 12.77 -28.73
CA GLY A 47 -36.25 12.78 -29.02
C GLY A 47 -35.50 13.65 -28.02
N TYR A 48 -34.19 13.78 -28.20
CA TYR A 48 -33.35 14.56 -27.29
C TYR A 48 -32.25 15.32 -28.03
N LYS A 49 -31.60 16.26 -27.33
CA LYS A 49 -30.39 16.95 -27.75
C LYS A 49 -29.40 16.95 -26.58
N ILE A 50 -28.11 16.78 -26.86
CA ILE A 50 -27.05 16.97 -25.87
C ILE A 50 -26.36 18.30 -26.18
N LYS A 51 -26.13 19.11 -25.15
CA LYS A 51 -25.25 20.27 -25.21
C LYS A 51 -23.97 19.89 -24.44
N PRO A 52 -22.84 19.66 -25.12
CA PRO A 52 -21.61 19.21 -24.47
C PRO A 52 -21.12 20.26 -23.47
N LEU A 53 -20.39 19.81 -22.45
CA LEU A 53 -19.72 20.70 -21.51
C LEU A 53 -18.73 21.63 -22.24
N PRO A 54 -18.45 22.84 -21.69
CA PRO A 54 -17.39 23.69 -22.19
C PRO A 54 -16.04 22.97 -22.25
N THR A 55 -15.18 23.37 -23.18
CA THR A 55 -13.77 22.92 -23.26
C THR A 55 -12.80 23.95 -22.67
N ASP A 56 -13.32 25.11 -22.29
CA ASP A 56 -12.60 26.23 -21.70
C ASP A 56 -13.48 26.83 -20.60
N TYR A 57 -12.93 26.90 -19.39
CA TYR A 57 -13.61 27.37 -18.19
C TYR A 57 -13.01 28.67 -17.61
N ASP A 58 -12.06 29.31 -18.31
CA ASP A 58 -11.36 30.50 -17.82
C ASP A 58 -12.30 31.67 -17.49
N GLY A 59 -13.40 31.79 -18.24
CA GLY A 59 -14.41 32.82 -18.01
C GLY A 59 -15.44 32.52 -16.90
N TYR A 60 -15.25 31.46 -16.12
CA TYR A 60 -16.20 30.99 -15.11
C TYR A 60 -15.65 31.17 -13.70
N ASP A 61 -16.34 31.98 -12.89
CA ASP A 61 -16.01 32.17 -11.46
C ASP A 61 -16.53 31.03 -10.58
N MET A 62 -17.58 30.33 -11.04
CA MET A 62 -18.25 29.26 -10.31
C MET A 62 -18.64 28.13 -11.27
N ILE A 63 -18.34 26.89 -10.85
CA ILE A 63 -18.78 25.65 -11.51
C ILE A 63 -19.71 24.92 -10.54
N TYR A 64 -20.94 24.64 -10.99
CA TYR A 64 -21.91 23.83 -10.27
C TYR A 64 -22.12 22.52 -11.04
N LEU A 65 -21.65 21.40 -10.49
CA LEU A 65 -21.72 20.07 -11.07
C LEU A 65 -22.83 19.27 -10.40
N ALA A 66 -23.79 18.80 -11.19
CA ALA A 66 -24.97 18.12 -10.69
C ALA A 66 -25.52 17.11 -11.69
N ASP A 67 -26.17 16.07 -11.15
CA ASP A 67 -26.90 15.07 -11.91
C ASP A 67 -26.06 14.45 -13.03
N THR A 68 -24.87 13.93 -12.72
CA THR A 68 -24.05 13.18 -13.69
C THR A 68 -24.53 11.73 -13.86
N TYR A 69 -25.64 11.36 -13.19
CA TYR A 69 -26.31 10.07 -13.33
C TYR A 69 -26.74 9.78 -14.78
N GLY A 70 -26.58 8.52 -15.19
CA GLY A 70 -26.92 8.10 -16.54
C GLY A 70 -28.39 8.33 -16.91
N VAL A 71 -28.64 8.90 -18.08
CA VAL A 71 -29.95 8.83 -18.74
C VAL A 71 -30.02 7.51 -19.50
N TYR A 72 -30.95 6.63 -19.15
CA TYR A 72 -31.12 5.33 -19.76
C TYR A 72 -32.36 5.27 -20.67
N GLU A 73 -32.41 4.30 -21.60
CA GLU A 73 -33.49 4.22 -22.60
C GLU A 73 -34.92 4.17 -22.00
N LYS A 74 -35.09 3.60 -20.80
CA LYS A 74 -36.37 3.52 -20.09
C LYS A 74 -36.70 4.75 -19.24
N ASP A 75 -35.78 5.71 -19.13
CA ASP A 75 -36.02 6.93 -18.36
C ASP A 75 -36.80 7.96 -19.15
N PHE A 76 -36.90 7.79 -20.48
CA PHE A 76 -37.58 8.75 -21.33
C PHE A 76 -39.06 8.93 -20.94
N PRO A 77 -39.54 10.19 -20.85
CA PRO A 77 -40.89 10.51 -20.38
C PRO A 77 -42.01 9.98 -21.31
N TRP A 78 -41.67 9.57 -22.54
CA TRP A 78 -42.61 8.97 -23.51
C TRP A 78 -42.61 7.44 -23.52
N VAL A 79 -41.83 6.79 -22.66
CA VAL A 79 -41.86 5.34 -22.44
C VAL A 79 -42.85 5.06 -21.31
N GLU A 80 -43.92 4.32 -21.61
CA GLU A 80 -44.85 3.85 -20.57
C GLU A 80 -44.14 2.84 -19.67
N LYS A 81 -44.17 3.09 -18.37
CA LYS A 81 -43.62 2.24 -17.32
C LYS A 81 -44.61 2.09 -16.17
N GLU A 82 -44.70 0.88 -15.62
CA GLU A 82 -45.53 0.62 -14.44
C GLU A 82 -44.87 1.14 -13.15
N ARG A 83 -43.52 1.24 -13.15
CA ARG A 83 -42.67 1.70 -12.05
C ARG A 83 -41.34 2.27 -12.58
N GLU A 84 -40.79 3.23 -11.86
CA GLU A 84 -39.50 3.87 -12.17
C GLU A 84 -38.28 2.98 -11.83
N GLY A 85 -37.12 3.28 -12.40
CA GLY A 85 -35.85 2.62 -12.05
C GLY A 85 -35.66 1.22 -12.63
N SER A 86 -36.06 0.99 -13.88
CA SER A 86 -35.77 -0.27 -14.60
C SER A 86 -34.41 -0.20 -15.29
N ARG A 87 -33.56 -1.23 -15.16
CA ARG A 87 -32.30 -1.32 -15.91
C ARG A 87 -32.55 -1.25 -17.44
N SER A 88 -31.77 -0.44 -18.14
CA SER A 88 -31.76 -0.30 -19.59
C SER A 88 -30.42 0.28 -20.07
N PRO A 89 -30.09 0.23 -21.38
CA PRO A 89 -28.83 0.76 -21.89
C PRO A 89 -28.66 2.26 -21.63
N LEU A 90 -27.43 2.67 -21.31
CA LEU A 90 -27.05 4.07 -21.12
C LEU A 90 -27.16 4.83 -22.45
N VAL A 91 -27.75 6.02 -22.39
CA VAL A 91 -27.86 6.95 -23.53
C VAL A 91 -26.83 8.06 -23.43
N TYR A 92 -26.70 8.66 -22.24
CA TYR A 92 -25.77 9.74 -21.95
C TYR A 92 -25.62 9.90 -20.44
N GLY A 93 -24.39 10.07 -19.96
CA GLY A 93 -24.10 10.38 -18.56
C GLY A 93 -22.71 9.93 -18.13
N GLY A 94 -22.36 10.20 -16.88
CA GLY A 94 -20.99 10.11 -16.36
C GLY A 94 -20.17 11.34 -16.75
N LEU A 95 -19.20 11.70 -15.90
CA LEU A 95 -18.20 12.70 -16.24
C LEU A 95 -17.06 12.01 -17.01
N ASP A 96 -16.78 12.50 -18.22
CA ASP A 96 -15.68 11.99 -19.04
C ASP A 96 -14.33 12.57 -18.59
N GLU A 97 -13.23 11.83 -18.81
CA GLU A 97 -11.87 12.24 -18.45
C GLU A 97 -11.51 13.63 -18.98
N GLN A 98 -11.81 13.90 -20.26
CA GLN A 98 -11.46 15.18 -20.86
C GLN A 98 -12.35 16.31 -20.33
N GLU A 99 -13.60 16.00 -19.97
CA GLU A 99 -14.52 16.95 -19.34
C GLU A 99 -14.03 17.33 -17.94
N TRP A 100 -13.62 16.35 -17.14
CA TRP A 100 -13.02 16.59 -15.82
C TRP A 100 -11.70 17.35 -15.92
N LEU A 101 -10.80 16.97 -16.82
CA LEU A 101 -9.51 17.67 -17.02
C LEU A 101 -9.71 19.17 -17.29
N ASN A 102 -10.70 19.52 -18.12
CA ASN A 102 -11.00 20.93 -18.42
C ASN A 102 -11.54 21.68 -17.20
N ILE A 103 -12.32 21.03 -16.34
CA ILE A 103 -12.80 21.59 -15.07
C ILE A 103 -11.61 21.74 -14.11
N HIS A 104 -10.88 20.66 -13.86
CA HIS A 104 -9.73 20.60 -12.97
C HIS A 104 -8.69 21.68 -13.30
N ASN A 105 -8.31 21.82 -14.58
CA ASN A 105 -7.38 22.85 -15.05
C ASN A 105 -7.85 24.28 -14.76
N ARG A 106 -9.16 24.54 -14.67
CA ARG A 106 -9.67 25.85 -14.25
C ARG A 106 -9.60 26.00 -12.73
N LEU A 107 -9.89 24.94 -11.99
CA LEU A 107 -9.93 25.00 -10.53
C LEU A 107 -8.54 25.16 -9.91
N GLU A 108 -7.49 24.62 -10.56
CA GLU A 108 -6.09 24.76 -10.13
C GLU A 108 -5.43 26.11 -10.45
N LYS A 109 -6.12 27.01 -11.17
CA LYS A 109 -5.55 28.34 -11.46
C LYS A 109 -5.53 29.20 -10.20
N ASP A 110 -4.53 30.07 -10.11
CA ASP A 110 -4.42 31.11 -9.08
C ASP A 110 -5.63 32.07 -9.07
N GLU A 111 -6.39 32.12 -10.18
CA GLU A 111 -7.65 32.83 -10.23
C GLU A 111 -8.72 32.16 -9.37
N LYS A 112 -9.12 32.89 -8.33
CA LYS A 112 -10.21 32.53 -7.42
C LYS A 112 -11.40 31.87 -8.12
N SER A 113 -11.80 30.71 -7.62
CA SER A 113 -12.90 29.91 -8.17
C SER A 113 -13.74 29.25 -7.08
N LEU A 114 -14.99 28.93 -7.41
CA LEU A 114 -15.91 28.20 -6.53
C LEU A 114 -16.41 26.95 -7.24
N PHE A 115 -16.13 25.79 -6.66
CA PHE A 115 -16.65 24.51 -7.15
C PHE A 115 -17.73 23.99 -6.21
N ILE A 116 -18.90 23.64 -6.74
CA ILE A 116 -19.97 23.03 -5.95
C ILE A 116 -20.42 21.78 -6.68
N ALA A 117 -20.41 20.65 -5.98
CA ALA A 117 -20.93 19.38 -6.46
C ALA A 117 -22.02 18.88 -5.52
N GLU A 118 -23.02 18.20 -6.06
CA GLU A 118 -24.07 17.55 -5.26
C GLU A 118 -24.19 16.05 -5.57
N TYR A 119 -25.06 15.36 -4.84
CA TYR A 119 -25.38 13.94 -5.02
C TYR A 119 -25.41 13.51 -6.49
N ASN A 120 -24.82 12.35 -6.80
CA ASN A 120 -24.61 11.84 -8.15
C ASN A 120 -23.71 12.71 -9.07
N ALA A 121 -22.78 13.51 -8.54
CA ALA A 121 -21.79 14.24 -9.36
C ALA A 121 -20.59 13.39 -9.84
N PHE A 122 -20.32 12.26 -9.18
CA PHE A 122 -19.20 11.36 -9.48
C PHE A 122 -19.58 9.88 -9.48
N ALA A 123 -20.83 9.54 -9.14
CA ALA A 123 -21.35 8.17 -9.13
C ALA A 123 -21.45 7.59 -10.55
N SER A 124 -21.81 6.30 -10.64
CA SER A 124 -22.01 5.60 -11.91
C SER A 124 -22.96 6.37 -12.84
N PRO A 125 -22.61 6.58 -14.13
CA PRO A 125 -21.63 5.83 -14.93
C PRO A 125 -20.28 6.54 -15.15
N THR A 126 -19.86 7.42 -14.23
CA THR A 126 -18.50 8.01 -14.24
C THR A 126 -17.45 6.90 -14.04
N GLY A 127 -16.32 6.97 -14.76
CA GLY A 127 -15.21 6.03 -14.58
C GLY A 127 -14.56 6.16 -13.20
N ILE A 128 -13.97 5.08 -12.68
CA ILE A 128 -13.41 5.05 -11.32
C ILE A 128 -12.32 6.10 -11.16
N GLU A 129 -11.47 6.28 -12.16
CA GLU A 129 -10.34 7.23 -12.14
C GLU A 129 -10.81 8.68 -12.06
N VAL A 130 -11.88 9.01 -12.80
CA VAL A 130 -12.50 10.34 -12.75
C VAL A 130 -13.23 10.53 -11.42
N MET A 131 -13.92 9.50 -10.93
CA MET A 131 -14.61 9.53 -9.64
C MET A 131 -13.61 9.79 -8.50
N GLU A 132 -12.52 9.03 -8.42
CA GLU A 132 -11.45 9.20 -7.42
C GLU A 132 -10.84 10.62 -7.51
N SER A 133 -10.56 11.11 -8.71
CA SER A 133 -10.01 12.46 -8.87
C SER A 133 -10.99 13.56 -8.46
N VAL A 134 -12.29 13.42 -8.77
CA VAL A 134 -13.33 14.38 -8.37
C VAL A 134 -13.55 14.34 -6.86
N THR A 135 -13.62 13.16 -6.26
CA THR A 135 -13.85 12.97 -4.82
C THR A 135 -12.68 13.51 -4.00
N ALA A 136 -11.44 13.23 -4.39
CA ALA A 136 -10.24 13.82 -3.80
C ALA A 136 -10.23 15.36 -3.90
N PHE A 137 -10.62 15.93 -5.06
CA PHE A 137 -10.71 17.39 -5.20
C PHE A 137 -11.79 17.98 -4.26
N LEU A 138 -12.91 17.27 -4.09
CA LEU A 138 -14.00 17.67 -3.19
C LEU A 138 -13.70 17.42 -1.72
N GLY A 139 -12.67 16.64 -1.38
CA GLY A 139 -12.34 16.26 -0.01
C GLY A 139 -13.29 15.22 0.58
N VAL A 140 -13.74 14.28 -0.26
CA VAL A 140 -14.84 13.34 0.02
C VAL A 140 -14.32 11.91 -0.09
N ASP A 141 -14.54 11.12 0.96
CA ASP A 141 -14.31 9.69 0.96
C ASP A 141 -15.65 8.93 0.81
N TRP A 142 -15.75 8.02 -0.17
CA TRP A 142 -16.98 7.35 -0.55
C TRP A 142 -16.78 5.90 -1.01
N ASP A 143 -17.27 4.95 -0.19
CA ASP A 143 -17.23 3.51 -0.48
C ASP A 143 -18.41 3.00 -1.32
N GLY A 144 -19.09 3.88 -2.07
CA GLY A 144 -20.19 3.51 -2.95
C GLY A 144 -21.56 3.42 -2.27
N TRP A 145 -21.66 3.61 -0.95
CA TRP A 145 -22.94 3.51 -0.25
C TRP A 145 -23.82 4.76 -0.44
N VAL A 146 -25.08 4.51 -0.80
CA VAL A 146 -26.14 5.52 -0.90
C VAL A 146 -27.37 5.08 -0.11
N GLY A 147 -28.18 6.03 0.35
CA GLY A 147 -29.35 5.75 1.18
C GLY A 147 -30.57 6.59 0.85
N ARG A 148 -31.76 6.05 1.14
CA ARG A 148 -33.01 6.81 1.14
C ARG A 148 -33.99 6.30 2.20
N TYR A 149 -34.66 7.24 2.85
CA TYR A 149 -35.77 6.94 3.76
C TYR A 149 -37.09 6.74 3.00
N PHE A 150 -37.84 5.70 3.38
CA PHE A 150 -39.19 5.44 2.90
C PHE A 150 -40.17 5.34 4.07
N ASP A 151 -41.35 5.96 3.93
CA ASP A 151 -42.45 5.81 4.89
C ASP A 151 -43.09 4.41 4.87
N GLU A 152 -42.91 3.68 3.77
CA GLU A 152 -43.39 2.32 3.56
C GLU A 152 -42.39 1.54 2.68
N LEU A 153 -41.84 0.45 3.22
CA LEU A 153 -40.87 -0.44 2.58
C LEU A 153 -41.52 -1.61 1.83
N ASP A 154 -42.83 -1.86 1.98
CA ASP A 154 -43.52 -2.83 1.13
C ASP A 154 -43.64 -2.28 -0.29
N TYR A 155 -42.86 -2.83 -1.21
CA TYR A 155 -42.84 -2.40 -2.61
C TYR A 155 -44.20 -2.61 -3.31
N ASN A 156 -45.09 -3.47 -2.83
CA ASN A 156 -46.44 -3.59 -3.41
C ASN A 156 -47.34 -2.40 -3.06
N ILE A 157 -46.99 -1.65 -2.01
CA ILE A 157 -47.70 -0.46 -1.55
C ILE A 157 -46.99 0.80 -2.04
N ASN A 158 -45.67 0.84 -1.93
CA ASN A 158 -44.85 1.99 -2.30
C ASN A 158 -44.27 1.81 -3.72
N LEU A 159 -44.76 2.63 -4.66
CA LEU A 159 -44.28 2.64 -6.04
C LEU A 159 -42.94 3.37 -6.24
N GLU A 160 -42.43 4.06 -5.23
CA GLU A 160 -41.16 4.81 -5.30
C GLU A 160 -39.92 3.93 -5.12
N ILE A 161 -40.08 2.72 -4.58
CA ILE A 161 -39.00 1.74 -4.53
C ILE A 161 -38.69 1.33 -5.99
N PRO A 162 -37.43 1.48 -6.48
CA PRO A 162 -37.09 1.22 -7.88
C PRO A 162 -37.42 -0.20 -8.34
N GLN A 163 -37.75 -0.37 -9.63
CA GLN A 163 -38.04 -1.68 -10.22
C GLN A 163 -36.84 -2.63 -10.14
N TRP A 164 -35.61 -2.13 -10.30
CA TRP A 164 -34.40 -2.96 -10.21
C TRP A 164 -34.25 -3.65 -8.85
N VAL A 165 -34.65 -3.00 -7.74
CA VAL A 165 -34.64 -3.60 -6.39
C VAL A 165 -35.57 -4.81 -6.34
N ILE A 166 -36.73 -4.71 -6.98
CA ILE A 166 -37.71 -5.80 -7.03
C ILE A 166 -37.23 -6.93 -7.93
N ASP A 167 -36.64 -6.59 -9.08
CA ASP A 167 -36.13 -7.57 -10.03
C ASP A 167 -35.03 -8.43 -9.41
N GLU A 168 -34.22 -7.85 -8.52
CA GLU A 168 -33.06 -8.52 -7.91
C GLU A 168 -33.37 -9.15 -6.54
N PHE A 169 -34.22 -8.51 -5.72
CA PHE A 169 -34.45 -8.91 -4.33
C PHE A 169 -35.92 -9.21 -4.00
N GLY A 170 -36.84 -9.12 -4.97
CA GLY A 170 -38.28 -9.25 -4.73
C GLY A 170 -38.71 -10.59 -4.13
N GLU A 171 -37.99 -11.69 -4.41
CA GLU A 171 -38.28 -13.00 -3.81
C GLU A 171 -37.89 -13.10 -2.32
N SER A 172 -36.85 -12.36 -1.90
CA SER A 172 -36.33 -12.34 -0.53
C SER A 172 -36.81 -11.14 0.30
N TRP A 173 -37.52 -10.19 -0.31
CA TRP A 173 -37.95 -8.96 0.34
C TRP A 173 -39.05 -9.19 1.37
N GLN A 174 -38.71 -8.98 2.63
CA GLN A 174 -39.59 -9.22 3.79
C GLN A 174 -39.92 -7.95 4.57
N TYR A 175 -39.51 -6.78 4.07
CA TYR A 175 -39.60 -5.51 4.78
C TYR A 175 -40.95 -4.81 4.55
N SER A 176 -41.48 -4.19 5.60
CA SER A 176 -42.71 -3.38 5.58
C SER A 176 -42.65 -2.30 6.65
N GLY A 177 -43.48 -1.26 6.55
CA GLY A 177 -43.42 -0.09 7.40
C GLY A 177 -42.27 0.86 7.02
N SER A 178 -41.99 1.86 7.85
CA SER A 178 -40.97 2.88 7.54
C SER A 178 -39.55 2.38 7.78
N GLY A 179 -38.57 2.90 7.04
CA GLY A 179 -37.16 2.64 7.27
C GLY A 179 -36.25 3.20 6.17
N PHE A 180 -34.95 2.91 6.24
CA PHE A 180 -33.99 3.27 5.19
C PHE A 180 -33.68 2.08 4.31
N LEU A 181 -33.56 2.33 3.01
CA LEU A 181 -32.96 1.45 2.03
C LEU A 181 -31.56 1.97 1.73
N LEU A 182 -30.54 1.15 1.97
CA LEU A 182 -29.16 1.42 1.61
C LEU A 182 -28.75 0.53 0.44
N VAL A 183 -28.01 1.10 -0.50
CA VAL A 183 -27.55 0.43 -1.72
C VAL A 183 -26.07 0.75 -1.91
N ASN A 184 -25.26 -0.25 -2.23
CA ASN A 184 -23.88 -0.02 -2.64
C ASN A 184 -23.78 -0.02 -4.18
N ASP A 185 -23.27 1.08 -4.73
CA ASP A 185 -23.18 1.32 -6.18
C ASP A 185 -22.14 0.40 -6.86
N PHE A 186 -21.13 -0.07 -6.12
CA PHE A 186 -20.07 -0.94 -6.63
C PHE A 186 -20.46 -2.42 -6.58
N THR A 187 -21.01 -2.88 -5.45
CA THR A 187 -21.30 -4.30 -5.21
C THR A 187 -22.75 -4.70 -5.53
N SER A 188 -23.64 -3.73 -5.73
CA SER A 188 -25.10 -3.92 -5.80
C SER A 188 -25.72 -4.51 -4.52
N GLU A 189 -25.01 -4.44 -3.39
CA GLU A 189 -25.52 -4.89 -2.10
C GLU A 189 -26.68 -4.00 -1.61
N ILE A 190 -27.65 -4.61 -0.92
CA ILE A 190 -28.78 -3.90 -0.31
C ILE A 190 -28.87 -4.23 1.18
N LEU A 191 -28.96 -3.17 2.00
CA LEU A 191 -29.23 -3.24 3.42
C LEU A 191 -30.47 -2.41 3.79
N VAL A 192 -31.21 -2.84 4.83
CA VAL A 192 -32.46 -2.17 5.24
C VAL A 192 -32.48 -1.87 6.73
N LEU A 193 -32.55 -0.58 7.07
CA LEU A 193 -32.76 -0.11 8.43
C LEU A 193 -34.26 0.01 8.74
N GLU A 194 -34.84 -1.04 9.30
CA GLU A 194 -36.24 -1.05 9.76
C GLU A 194 -36.53 0.00 10.85
N GLY A 195 -37.62 0.74 10.69
CA GLY A 195 -38.11 1.70 11.67
C GLY A 195 -38.52 1.03 12.98
N THR A 196 -38.32 1.74 14.09
CA THR A 196 -38.52 1.28 15.49
C THR A 196 -37.56 0.18 15.98
N LYS A 197 -36.91 -0.55 15.06
CA LYS A 197 -35.86 -1.53 15.38
C LYS A 197 -34.47 -0.89 15.30
N HIS A 198 -34.12 -0.34 14.13
CA HIS A 198 -32.80 0.25 13.88
C HIS A 198 -32.79 1.78 13.97
N VAL A 199 -33.93 2.45 13.68
CA VAL A 199 -34.05 3.93 13.73
C VAL A 199 -35.26 4.39 14.53
N LEU A 200 -35.12 5.51 15.26
CA LEU A 200 -36.12 6.04 16.19
C LEU A 200 -37.05 7.08 15.56
N ASP A 201 -36.52 7.91 14.66
CA ASP A 201 -37.27 9.00 14.03
C ASP A 201 -37.69 8.66 12.60
N LYS A 202 -38.63 9.44 12.06
CA LYS A 202 -39.03 9.37 10.66
C LYS A 202 -38.17 10.32 9.84
N GLY A 203 -37.46 9.81 8.84
CA GLY A 203 -36.61 10.61 7.96
C GLY A 203 -35.22 10.89 8.52
N ILE A 204 -34.46 11.71 7.78
CA ILE A 204 -33.09 12.10 8.11
C ILE A 204 -32.99 13.62 8.05
N ASN A 205 -32.20 14.25 8.91
CA ASN A 205 -32.00 15.71 8.90
C ASN A 205 -30.52 16.07 9.09
N LEU A 206 -30.15 17.31 8.79
CA LEU A 206 -28.80 17.83 9.00
C LEU A 206 -28.68 18.40 10.41
N THR A 207 -27.58 18.05 11.07
CA THR A 207 -27.06 18.73 12.27
C THR A 207 -25.77 19.43 11.88
N PHE A 208 -25.70 20.75 12.11
CA PHE A 208 -24.54 21.54 11.72
C PHE A 208 -23.42 21.41 12.75
N THR A 209 -22.17 21.36 12.28
CA THR A 209 -20.99 21.44 13.15
C THR A 209 -20.84 22.84 13.72
N LYS A 210 -19.90 23.06 14.65
CA LYS A 210 -19.70 24.40 15.22
C LYS A 210 -19.30 25.40 14.14
N GLU A 211 -18.43 24.94 13.23
CA GLU A 211 -17.97 25.65 12.04
C GLU A 211 -19.14 25.93 11.09
N GLY A 212 -19.99 24.93 10.85
CA GLY A 212 -21.20 25.07 10.03
C GLY A 212 -22.24 26.04 10.61
N GLU A 213 -22.48 25.99 11.92
CA GLU A 213 -23.36 26.93 12.64
C GLU A 213 -22.84 28.36 12.53
N ASP A 214 -21.53 28.56 12.74
CA ASP A 214 -20.90 29.88 12.68
C ASP A 214 -20.90 30.43 11.24
N PHE A 215 -20.79 29.55 10.25
CA PHE A 215 -20.82 29.90 8.84
C PHE A 215 -22.24 30.21 8.35
N PHE A 216 -23.18 29.27 8.48
CA PHE A 216 -24.54 29.33 7.92
C PHE A 216 -25.58 29.98 8.84
N GLY A 217 -25.35 30.00 10.15
CA GLY A 217 -26.34 30.44 11.14
C GLY A 217 -27.51 29.46 11.31
N LEU A 218 -27.28 28.17 11.05
CA LEU A 218 -28.24 27.08 11.14
C LEU A 218 -27.75 26.04 12.15
N GLU A 219 -28.60 25.62 13.09
CA GLU A 219 -28.28 24.54 14.04
C GLU A 219 -28.73 23.17 13.50
N LYS A 220 -29.88 23.13 12.81
CA LYS A 220 -30.48 21.91 12.26
C LYS A 220 -31.40 22.18 11.07
N SER A 221 -31.68 21.16 10.27
CA SER A 221 -32.63 21.23 9.15
C SER A 221 -33.98 20.55 9.43
N PRO A 222 -35.01 20.78 8.58
CA PRO A 222 -36.12 19.83 8.38
C PRO A 222 -35.62 18.48 7.83
N ASN A 223 -36.52 17.50 7.77
CA ASN A 223 -36.17 16.21 7.16
C ASN A 223 -35.86 16.36 5.66
N TYR A 224 -34.84 15.65 5.22
CA TYR A 224 -34.49 15.39 3.85
C TYR A 224 -35.16 14.08 3.38
N HIS A 225 -35.70 14.09 2.16
CA HIS A 225 -36.63 13.05 1.68
C HIS A 225 -36.14 12.28 0.44
N TYR A 226 -34.98 12.65 -0.11
CA TYR A 226 -34.42 12.09 -1.32
C TYR A 226 -33.22 11.19 -1.01
N TRP A 227 -32.59 10.68 -2.08
CA TRP A 227 -31.38 9.89 -1.97
C TRP A 227 -30.20 10.74 -1.51
N PHE A 228 -29.32 10.14 -0.73
CA PHE A 228 -28.11 10.76 -0.21
C PHE A 228 -26.93 9.80 -0.29
N ASP A 229 -25.73 10.36 -0.40
CA ASP A 229 -24.47 9.61 -0.36
C ASP A 229 -24.03 9.44 1.11
N ILE A 230 -23.51 8.26 1.46
CA ILE A 230 -22.89 8.01 2.77
C ILE A 230 -21.41 8.28 2.63
N VAL A 231 -20.98 9.50 2.97
CA VAL A 231 -19.61 9.98 2.77
C VAL A 231 -18.95 10.42 4.07
N THR A 232 -17.63 10.32 4.13
CA THR A 232 -16.85 10.91 5.23
C THR A 232 -15.88 11.97 4.69
N PRO A 233 -15.53 12.99 5.50
CA PRO A 233 -14.59 14.02 5.05
C PRO A 233 -13.15 13.48 5.03
N GLU A 234 -12.42 13.72 3.94
CA GLU A 234 -10.98 13.43 3.86
C GLU A 234 -10.17 14.30 4.84
N ARG A 235 -8.94 13.87 5.16
CA ARG A 235 -8.07 14.56 6.13
C ARG A 235 -7.67 15.94 5.60
N GLY A 236 -8.17 16.99 6.24
CA GLY A 236 -7.92 18.39 5.87
C GLY A 236 -9.17 19.10 5.37
N SER A 237 -10.20 18.35 5.00
CA SER A 237 -11.51 18.88 4.66
C SER A 237 -12.36 19.09 5.91
N THR A 238 -13.36 19.97 5.80
CA THR A 238 -14.21 20.38 6.91
C THR A 238 -15.65 19.93 6.68
N ALA A 239 -16.15 19.02 7.52
CA ALA A 239 -17.59 18.76 7.58
C ALA A 239 -18.32 19.95 8.22
N LEU A 240 -19.23 20.57 7.47
CA LEU A 240 -20.07 21.67 7.96
C LEU A 240 -21.41 21.18 8.51
N ALA A 241 -21.85 19.99 8.10
CA ALA A 241 -23.02 19.33 8.65
C ALA A 241 -22.91 17.82 8.52
N TYR A 242 -23.52 17.10 9.46
CA TYR A 242 -23.69 15.65 9.45
C TYR A 242 -25.16 15.28 9.30
N TYR A 243 -25.42 14.12 8.70
CA TYR A 243 -26.75 13.54 8.68
C TYR A 243 -27.08 12.90 10.03
N ASN A 244 -28.31 13.15 10.48
CA ASN A 244 -28.90 12.56 11.67
C ASN A 244 -30.16 11.76 11.30
N TRP A 245 -30.03 10.45 11.30
CA TRP A 245 -31.09 9.44 11.16
C TRP A 245 -31.60 8.86 12.51
N ASN A 246 -31.05 9.30 13.66
CA ASN A 246 -31.43 8.85 15.00
C ASN A 246 -31.45 7.31 15.18
N LEU A 247 -30.28 6.68 15.07
CA LEU A 247 -30.10 5.23 15.25
C LEU A 247 -30.41 4.76 16.68
N THR A 248 -30.92 3.53 16.81
CA THR A 248 -30.91 2.75 18.06
C THR A 248 -29.54 2.09 18.26
N ASP A 249 -29.26 1.55 19.44
CA ASP A 249 -28.04 0.77 19.68
C ASP A 249 -27.92 -0.42 18.70
N SER A 250 -29.05 -1.10 18.42
CA SER A 250 -29.11 -2.17 17.43
C SER A 250 -28.90 -1.67 15.99
N GLY A 251 -29.27 -0.43 15.68
CA GLY A 251 -28.99 0.17 14.38
C GLY A 251 -27.51 0.51 14.20
N LYS A 252 -26.83 0.95 15.27
CA LYS A 252 -25.38 1.20 15.25
C LYS A 252 -24.59 -0.09 15.04
N GLU A 253 -24.89 -1.12 15.85
CA GLU A 253 -24.27 -2.44 15.74
C GLU A 253 -24.48 -3.03 14.34
N PHE A 254 -25.69 -2.92 13.78
CA PHE A 254 -25.98 -3.38 12.41
C PHE A 254 -25.14 -2.67 11.34
N LEU A 255 -24.86 -1.37 11.49
CA LEU A 255 -24.03 -0.64 10.52
C LEU A 255 -22.54 -0.99 10.69
N GLU A 256 -22.07 -1.06 11.93
CA GLU A 256 -20.68 -1.42 12.25
C GLU A 256 -20.32 -2.84 11.75
N GLU A 257 -21.22 -3.82 11.93
CA GLU A 257 -21.07 -5.18 11.41
C GLU A 257 -20.97 -5.26 9.88
N ASN A 258 -21.51 -4.26 9.17
CA ASN A 258 -21.50 -4.19 7.71
C ASN A 258 -20.52 -3.13 7.17
N GLY A 259 -19.63 -2.60 8.03
CA GLY A 259 -18.62 -1.62 7.63
C GLY A 259 -19.16 -0.25 7.18
N ILE A 260 -20.38 0.13 7.59
CA ILE A 260 -20.99 1.43 7.23
C ILE A 260 -20.82 2.42 8.39
N PRO A 261 -20.35 3.66 8.16
CA PRO A 261 -20.19 4.64 9.22
C PRO A 261 -21.54 5.02 9.85
N THR A 262 -21.56 5.09 11.19
CA THR A 262 -22.78 5.47 11.95
C THR A 262 -23.05 6.97 11.94
N GLU A 263 -22.04 7.77 11.61
CA GLU A 263 -22.06 9.22 11.43
C GLU A 263 -21.34 9.55 10.10
N PHE A 264 -22.01 10.31 9.23
CA PHE A 264 -21.50 10.63 7.89
C PHE A 264 -21.92 12.04 7.48
N ALA A 265 -21.08 12.68 6.67
CA ALA A 265 -21.21 14.10 6.35
C ALA A 265 -22.35 14.35 5.38
N ALA A 266 -23.03 15.48 5.57
CA ALA A 266 -24.05 16.00 4.67
C ALA A 266 -23.51 17.16 3.81
N VAL A 267 -22.58 17.93 4.37
CA VAL A 267 -21.95 19.07 3.70
C VAL A 267 -20.47 19.06 4.02
N ILE A 268 -19.63 18.93 3.00
CA ILE A 268 -18.17 18.99 3.12
C ILE A 268 -17.68 20.26 2.41
N LYS A 269 -16.71 20.93 3.03
CA LYS A 269 -15.97 22.04 2.44
C LYS A 269 -14.51 21.62 2.30
N ASN A 270 -13.93 21.86 1.14
CA ASN A 270 -12.50 21.70 0.90
C ASN A 270 -11.90 22.98 0.30
N GLU A 271 -10.61 23.20 0.51
CA GLU A 271 -9.86 24.35 -0.02
C GLU A 271 -8.57 23.84 -0.68
N ARG A 272 -8.38 24.18 -1.96
CA ARG A 272 -7.21 23.79 -2.74
C ARG A 272 -6.75 24.99 -3.57
N GLY A 273 -5.56 25.51 -3.27
CA GLY A 273 -5.07 26.77 -3.85
C GLY A 273 -6.08 27.92 -3.72
N SER A 274 -6.41 28.55 -4.84
CA SER A 274 -7.41 29.63 -4.92
C SER A 274 -8.86 29.14 -5.07
N CYS A 275 -9.09 27.82 -5.08
CA CYS A 275 -10.41 27.22 -5.17
C CYS A 275 -10.98 26.89 -3.79
N THR A 276 -12.24 27.25 -3.56
CA THR A 276 -13.05 26.67 -2.49
C THR A 276 -14.06 25.72 -3.11
N SER A 277 -14.10 24.47 -2.64
CA SER A 277 -15.08 23.49 -3.07
C SER A 277 -16.08 23.13 -1.96
N TYR A 278 -17.32 22.84 -2.35
CA TYR A 278 -18.37 22.35 -1.46
C TYR A 278 -19.01 21.12 -2.08
N TYR A 279 -19.14 20.06 -1.30
CA TYR A 279 -19.90 18.89 -1.69
C TYR A 279 -21.16 18.74 -0.83
N PHE A 280 -22.29 18.54 -1.49
CA PHE A 280 -23.58 18.28 -0.89
C PHE A 280 -23.95 16.82 -1.09
N ALA A 281 -23.96 16.03 -0.02
CA ALA A 281 -24.23 14.59 -0.07
C ALA A 281 -25.72 14.24 -0.28
N GLY A 282 -26.51 15.17 -0.84
CA GLY A 282 -27.87 14.97 -1.30
C GLY A 282 -28.21 15.99 -2.39
N ASP A 283 -29.19 15.68 -3.23
CA ASP A 283 -29.81 16.64 -4.16
C ASP A 283 -30.63 17.64 -3.34
N TYR A 284 -29.96 18.72 -2.90
CA TYR A 284 -30.56 19.75 -2.04
C TYR A 284 -31.31 20.81 -2.84
N ASN A 285 -31.12 20.81 -4.16
CA ASN A 285 -31.64 21.80 -5.06
C ASN A 285 -33.03 21.43 -5.64
N ASP A 286 -33.45 20.16 -5.61
CA ASP A 286 -34.78 19.75 -6.12
C ASP A 286 -35.92 20.51 -5.44
N ILE A 287 -36.66 21.26 -6.26
CA ILE A 287 -37.94 21.88 -5.89
C ILE A 287 -38.94 21.77 -7.05
N GLY A 288 -40.14 21.26 -6.74
CA GLY A 288 -41.18 21.02 -7.75
C GLY A 288 -41.74 22.27 -8.44
N VAL A 289 -41.89 23.39 -7.72
CA VAL A 289 -42.43 24.65 -8.27
C VAL A 289 -41.78 25.86 -7.62
N VAL A 290 -41.09 26.68 -8.41
CA VAL A 290 -40.57 27.98 -7.95
C VAL A 290 -41.55 29.14 -8.19
N PRO A 291 -41.58 30.17 -7.32
CA PRO A 291 -42.45 31.34 -7.50
C PRO A 291 -42.13 32.15 -8.77
N ARG A 292 -43.14 32.48 -9.58
CA ARG A 292 -42.98 33.27 -10.84
C ARG A 292 -42.47 34.71 -10.66
N LEU A 293 -42.44 35.24 -9.44
CA LEU A 293 -42.09 36.63 -9.12
C LEU A 293 -40.90 36.71 -8.14
N TYR A 294 -39.68 36.46 -8.63
CA TYR A 294 -38.44 36.55 -7.84
C TYR A 294 -38.09 37.99 -7.38
N LYS A 295 -38.79 39.02 -7.84
CA LYS A 295 -38.46 40.44 -7.54
C LYS A 295 -38.93 40.93 -6.16
N PHE A 296 -39.56 40.08 -5.34
CA PHE A 296 -40.11 40.48 -4.04
C PHE A 296 -39.10 40.27 -2.89
N ARG A 297 -38.74 41.34 -2.18
CA ARG A 297 -37.76 41.28 -1.08
C ARG A 297 -38.36 40.54 0.13
N GLY A 298 -37.69 39.51 0.63
CA GLY A 298 -38.13 38.68 1.76
C GLY A 298 -38.98 37.45 1.40
N LEU A 299 -39.04 37.08 0.12
CA LEU A 299 -39.78 35.90 -0.36
C LEU A 299 -39.26 34.58 0.24
N PRO A 300 -37.94 34.26 0.27
CA PRO A 300 -37.46 33.00 0.84
C PRO A 300 -37.84 32.84 2.33
N LYS A 301 -37.70 33.91 3.12
CA LYS A 301 -38.09 33.92 4.54
C LYS A 301 -39.59 33.73 4.76
N LEU A 302 -40.44 34.16 3.81
CA LEU A 302 -41.88 33.89 3.85
C LEU A 302 -42.17 32.41 3.54
N TYR A 303 -41.50 31.85 2.53
CA TYR A 303 -41.68 30.46 2.11
C TYR A 303 -41.15 29.46 3.15
N SER A 304 -40.01 29.73 3.81
CA SER A 304 -39.51 28.94 4.96
C SER A 304 -40.50 28.85 6.14
N VAL A 305 -41.50 29.74 6.21
CA VAL A 305 -42.55 29.72 7.24
C VAL A 305 -43.89 29.16 6.71
N LEU A 306 -44.16 29.30 5.41
CA LEU A 306 -45.40 28.85 4.78
C LEU A 306 -45.36 27.39 4.32
N GLU A 307 -44.17 26.87 4.00
CA GLU A 307 -43.95 25.53 3.43
C GLU A 307 -43.44 24.53 4.47
N ILE A 308 -43.60 24.84 5.77
CA ILE A 308 -43.25 23.94 6.88
C ILE A 308 -44.02 22.61 6.74
N ASN A 309 -43.30 21.49 6.79
CA ASN A 309 -43.82 20.12 6.56
C ASN A 309 -44.34 19.86 5.13
N THR A 310 -43.70 20.45 4.13
CA THR A 310 -43.92 20.11 2.71
C THR A 310 -42.62 19.69 2.06
N ASP A 311 -42.68 19.07 0.87
CA ASP A 311 -41.51 18.55 0.15
C ASP A 311 -40.47 19.64 -0.21
N SER A 312 -40.82 20.92 -0.13
CA SER A 312 -39.94 22.07 -0.40
C SER A 312 -39.41 22.76 0.87
N ASP A 313 -39.74 22.28 2.07
CA ASP A 313 -39.28 22.87 3.34
C ASP A 313 -37.75 22.87 3.42
N PHE A 314 -37.11 21.75 3.06
CA PHE A 314 -35.65 21.61 3.06
C PHE A 314 -34.97 22.65 2.16
N TYR A 315 -35.51 22.86 0.95
CA TYR A 315 -34.98 23.85 0.02
C TYR A 315 -34.98 25.26 0.62
N TRP A 316 -36.11 25.70 1.22
CA TRP A 316 -36.23 27.08 1.72
C TRP A 316 -35.57 27.31 3.07
N SER A 317 -35.57 26.30 3.94
CA SER A 317 -35.09 26.40 5.32
C SER A 317 -33.61 26.04 5.47
N THR A 318 -33.04 25.30 4.51
CA THR A 318 -31.65 24.77 4.58
C THR A 318 -30.82 25.14 3.36
N TYR A 319 -31.18 24.66 2.16
CA TYR A 319 -30.37 24.85 0.96
C TYR A 319 -30.24 26.33 0.56
N PHE A 320 -31.35 27.06 0.50
CA PHE A 320 -31.35 28.47 0.13
C PHE A 320 -30.45 29.32 1.05
N PRO A 321 -30.58 29.29 2.39
CA PRO A 321 -29.69 30.05 3.27
C PRO A 321 -28.23 29.59 3.19
N MET A 322 -27.96 28.29 2.99
CA MET A 322 -26.59 27.81 2.78
C MET A 322 -25.97 28.40 1.52
N MET A 323 -26.66 28.30 0.39
CA MET A 323 -26.18 28.82 -0.89
C MET A 323 -26.05 30.34 -0.91
N ASP A 324 -26.98 31.08 -0.29
CA ASP A 324 -26.86 32.54 -0.12
C ASP A 324 -25.56 32.89 0.61
N LYS A 325 -25.21 32.13 1.66
CA LYS A 325 -23.99 32.34 2.44
C LYS A 325 -22.71 31.95 1.71
N ILE A 326 -22.71 30.82 1.00
CA ILE A 326 -21.57 30.38 0.17
C ILE A 326 -21.26 31.45 -0.88
N LEU A 327 -22.28 31.90 -1.62
CA LEU A 327 -22.11 32.91 -2.65
C LEU A 327 -21.75 34.29 -2.07
N GLU A 328 -22.37 34.71 -0.96
CA GLU A 328 -22.00 35.95 -0.28
C GLU A 328 -20.53 35.94 0.17
N THR A 329 -20.07 34.82 0.71
CA THR A 329 -18.67 34.65 1.16
C THR A 329 -17.73 34.70 -0.03
N PHE A 330 -18.03 33.93 -1.08
CA PHE A 330 -17.23 33.94 -2.31
C PHE A 330 -17.14 35.34 -2.93
N VAL A 331 -18.22 36.13 -2.98
CA VAL A 331 -18.15 37.50 -3.53
C VAL A 331 -17.37 38.48 -2.64
N ASN A 332 -17.51 38.36 -1.32
CA ASN A 332 -16.94 39.32 -0.37
C ASN A 332 -15.50 38.99 0.07
N LEU A 333 -15.03 37.78 -0.17
CA LEU A 333 -13.61 37.42 -0.04
C LEU A 333 -12.80 38.33 -0.97
N PRO A 334 -11.83 39.12 -0.47
CA PRO A 334 -10.95 39.91 -1.32
C PRO A 334 -10.28 38.99 -2.36
N SER A 335 -10.23 39.41 -3.63
CA SER A 335 -9.26 38.84 -4.56
C SER A 335 -7.87 39.09 -3.96
N GLU A 336 -7.12 38.04 -3.64
CA GLU A 336 -5.79 38.14 -3.05
C GLU A 336 -4.80 38.78 -4.01
N GLU A 337 -4.84 40.11 -4.12
CA GLU A 337 -3.75 40.92 -4.66
C GLU A 337 -2.99 41.64 -3.53
N THR A 338 -3.33 41.44 -2.25
CA THR A 338 -2.76 42.24 -1.14
C THR A 338 -2.66 41.57 0.23
N ALA A 339 -2.34 40.26 0.31
CA ALA A 339 -2.03 39.62 1.60
C ALA A 339 -1.15 38.35 1.52
N SER A 340 0.04 38.43 0.92
CA SER A 340 1.13 37.50 1.24
C SER A 340 2.47 38.25 1.30
N THR A 341 2.78 38.72 2.51
CA THR A 341 4.17 38.82 2.96
C THR A 341 4.48 37.53 3.71
N GLU A 342 5.56 36.87 3.28
CA GLU A 342 6.15 35.61 3.75
C GLU A 342 5.86 34.39 2.85
N THR A 343 6.76 34.27 1.87
CA THR A 343 7.28 33.04 1.23
C THR A 343 6.34 32.21 0.35
N SER A 344 5.73 32.85 -0.65
CA SER A 344 5.44 32.16 -1.92
C SER A 344 6.69 32.21 -2.80
N ILE A 345 7.27 31.04 -3.11
CA ILE A 345 8.13 30.90 -4.28
C ILE A 345 7.17 30.93 -5.47
N SER A 346 7.29 31.97 -6.29
CA SER A 346 6.45 32.20 -7.46
C SER A 346 6.52 31.02 -8.45
N THR A 347 5.38 30.43 -8.76
CA THR A 347 5.21 29.36 -9.77
C THR A 347 4.72 29.85 -11.14
N GLU A 348 4.55 31.15 -11.38
CA GLU A 348 4.41 31.68 -12.75
C GLU A 348 5.72 32.36 -13.24
N PRO A 349 6.19 32.04 -14.46
CA PRO A 349 7.37 32.68 -15.03
C PRO A 349 7.05 34.09 -15.56
N ASP A 350 7.58 35.10 -14.88
CA ASP A 350 7.87 36.41 -15.49
C ASP A 350 8.84 36.20 -16.68
N GLU A 351 8.31 36.27 -17.92
CA GLU A 351 9.06 36.20 -19.20
C GLU A 351 9.83 34.89 -19.47
N PRO A 352 10.04 34.50 -20.75
CA PRO A 352 10.95 33.42 -21.08
C PRO A 352 12.39 33.86 -20.76
N ASP A 353 12.89 33.53 -19.58
CA ASP A 353 14.33 33.47 -19.38
C ASP A 353 14.80 32.23 -20.18
N ASP A 354 15.58 32.44 -21.23
CA ASP A 354 16.21 31.42 -22.11
C ASP A 354 17.19 30.49 -21.32
N LYS A 355 16.99 30.30 -20.00
CA LYS A 355 17.86 29.49 -19.13
C LYS A 355 17.19 28.18 -18.76
N ILE A 356 17.94 27.10 -18.92
CA ILE A 356 17.58 25.74 -18.53
C ILE A 356 17.43 25.69 -17.01
N ARG A 357 16.34 25.09 -16.52
CA ARG A 357 16.05 24.93 -15.09
C ARG A 357 16.68 23.65 -14.56
N TYR A 358 17.32 23.70 -13.40
CA TYR A 358 17.77 22.53 -12.65
C TYR A 358 17.80 22.89 -11.17
N TYR A 359 17.24 22.01 -10.33
CA TYR A 359 17.07 22.24 -8.89
C TYR A 359 18.07 21.45 -8.04
N SER A 360 18.86 20.58 -8.69
CA SER A 360 19.91 19.79 -8.08
C SER A 360 21.12 19.70 -9.01
N ARG A 361 22.29 19.44 -8.43
CA ARG A 361 23.52 19.14 -9.18
C ARG A 361 24.51 18.33 -8.36
N ILE A 362 25.46 17.69 -9.04
CA ILE A 362 26.65 17.07 -8.46
C ILE A 362 27.83 18.01 -8.68
N LYS A 363 28.42 18.50 -7.58
CA LYS A 363 29.55 19.41 -7.66
C LYS A 363 30.44 19.29 -6.42
N ASP A 364 31.75 19.36 -6.63
CA ASP A 364 32.75 19.27 -5.57
C ASP A 364 32.54 18.00 -4.71
N ASP A 365 32.30 16.86 -5.37
CA ASP A 365 32.01 15.54 -4.78
C ASP A 365 30.83 15.54 -3.78
N SER A 366 29.84 16.41 -4.02
CA SER A 366 28.64 16.54 -3.18
C SER A 366 27.36 16.67 -4.02
N PHE A 367 26.25 16.16 -3.48
CA PHE A 367 24.91 16.51 -3.94
C PHE A 367 24.58 17.93 -3.46
N GLN A 368 24.14 18.81 -4.36
CA GLN A 368 23.71 20.16 -4.04
C GLN A 368 22.28 20.38 -4.52
N ILE A 369 21.48 21.02 -3.68
CA ILE A 369 20.10 21.45 -4.01
C ILE A 369 20.03 22.98 -4.08
N LEU A 370 19.09 23.49 -4.87
CA LEU A 370 18.80 24.91 -4.95
C LEU A 370 17.72 25.27 -3.92
N ARG A 371 18.10 26.00 -2.87
CA ARG A 371 17.19 26.49 -1.82
C ARG A 371 17.29 28.00 -1.73
N ASP A 372 16.16 28.70 -1.87
CA ASP A 372 16.09 30.18 -1.85
C ASP A 372 17.08 30.89 -2.80
N GLY A 373 17.39 30.27 -3.94
CA GLY A 373 18.33 30.78 -4.94
C GLY A 373 19.81 30.54 -4.63
N GLU A 374 20.12 29.86 -3.53
CA GLU A 374 21.47 29.47 -3.13
C GLU A 374 21.67 27.96 -3.28
N TRP A 375 22.90 27.56 -3.64
CA TRP A 375 23.26 26.15 -3.75
C TRP A 375 23.77 25.63 -2.42
N GLU A 376 23.06 24.66 -1.86
CA GLU A 376 23.38 24.06 -0.56
C GLU A 376 23.78 22.59 -0.73
N PRO A 377 24.93 22.16 -0.20
CA PRO A 377 25.28 20.75 -0.18
C PRO A 377 24.37 19.99 0.79
N ILE A 378 23.93 18.81 0.39
CA ILE A 378 23.20 17.87 1.24
C ILE A 378 23.92 16.53 1.27
N THR A 379 23.95 15.93 2.46
CA THR A 379 24.28 14.52 2.62
C THR A 379 22.99 13.72 2.47
N ILE A 380 23.00 12.68 1.63
CA ILE A 380 21.80 11.89 1.37
C ILE A 380 21.53 10.99 2.58
N LYS A 381 20.42 11.28 3.27
CA LYS A 381 19.83 10.49 4.37
C LYS A 381 18.46 10.05 3.90
N GLY A 382 18.36 8.91 3.25
CA GLY A 382 17.10 8.54 2.62
C GLY A 382 16.63 7.12 2.84
N VAL A 383 15.45 6.85 2.29
CA VAL A 383 14.77 5.56 2.33
C VAL A 383 14.22 5.19 0.96
N ASN A 384 14.24 3.91 0.64
CA ASN A 384 13.56 3.35 -0.52
C ASN A 384 12.11 3.00 -0.15
N ILE A 385 11.16 3.35 -1.02
CA ILE A 385 9.74 3.03 -0.86
C ILE A 385 9.31 2.18 -2.06
N GLY A 386 8.75 1.00 -1.77
CA GLY A 386 8.08 0.14 -2.75
C GLY A 386 6.58 0.40 -2.83
N MET A 387 5.89 -0.35 -3.69
CA MET A 387 4.42 -0.28 -3.86
C MET A 387 3.67 -1.38 -3.08
N GLY A 388 4.37 -2.20 -2.29
CA GLY A 388 3.76 -3.24 -1.49
C GLY A 388 3.03 -2.72 -0.25
N LYS A 389 1.82 -3.24 -0.03
CA LYS A 389 1.08 -3.22 1.24
C LYS A 389 0.35 -4.56 1.43
N PRO A 390 -0.08 -4.92 2.66
CA PRO A 390 -0.79 -6.18 2.89
C PRO A 390 -2.06 -6.32 2.04
N GLY A 391 -2.32 -7.53 1.56
CA GLY A 391 -3.53 -7.92 0.84
C GLY A 391 -3.54 -7.63 -0.67
N VAL A 392 -2.48 -7.04 -1.23
CA VAL A 392 -2.43 -6.63 -2.65
C VAL A 392 -1.05 -6.86 -3.25
N PHE A 393 -1.01 -7.16 -4.54
CA PHE A 393 0.26 -7.15 -5.28
C PHE A 393 0.68 -5.72 -5.62
N PRO A 394 1.99 -5.42 -5.68
CA PRO A 394 2.49 -4.07 -6.01
C PRO A 394 1.94 -3.51 -7.32
N GLY A 395 1.68 -4.39 -8.29
CA GLY A 395 1.11 -4.02 -9.60
C GLY A 395 -0.31 -3.45 -9.57
N GLU A 396 -0.98 -3.52 -8.42
CA GLU A 396 -2.31 -2.94 -8.19
C GLU A 396 -2.24 -1.49 -7.66
N ALA A 397 -1.04 -1.00 -7.30
CA ALA A 397 -0.80 0.39 -6.88
C ALA A 397 -1.72 0.92 -5.75
N ALA A 398 -2.19 0.04 -4.85
CA ALA A 398 -3.30 0.33 -3.93
C ALA A 398 -2.94 1.12 -2.65
N ILE A 399 -1.73 1.71 -2.57
CA ILE A 399 -1.38 2.61 -1.47
C ILE A 399 -2.03 3.97 -1.74
N THR A 400 -2.83 4.42 -0.79
CA THR A 400 -3.62 5.66 -0.87
C THR A 400 -2.76 6.91 -0.63
N GLU A 401 -3.26 8.08 -1.05
CA GLU A 401 -2.62 9.37 -0.78
C GLU A 401 -2.41 9.60 0.73
N GLU A 402 -3.39 9.26 1.56
CA GLU A 402 -3.32 9.44 3.02
C GLU A 402 -2.30 8.52 3.68
N GLU A 403 -2.17 7.27 3.20
CA GLU A 403 -1.10 6.37 3.64
C GLU A 403 0.27 6.97 3.29
N TYR A 404 0.48 7.42 2.05
CA TYR A 404 1.72 8.09 1.65
C TYR A 404 2.02 9.34 2.47
N TYR A 405 1.02 10.21 2.66
CA TYR A 405 1.21 11.44 3.42
C TYR A 405 1.61 11.15 4.87
N ARG A 406 0.94 10.20 5.52
CA ARG A 406 1.32 9.74 6.88
C ARG A 406 2.74 9.17 6.89
N TRP A 407 3.12 8.39 5.88
CA TRP A 407 4.48 7.86 5.77
C TRP A 407 5.51 8.97 5.57
N PHE A 408 5.21 10.00 4.79
CA PHE A 408 6.09 11.17 4.63
C PHE A 408 6.24 11.97 5.93
N GLU A 409 5.17 12.11 6.73
CA GLU A 409 5.25 12.65 8.10
C GLU A 409 6.27 11.85 8.93
N TYR A 410 6.17 10.52 8.95
CA TYR A 410 7.11 9.68 9.69
C TYR A 410 8.54 9.72 9.13
N ILE A 411 8.73 9.74 7.82
CA ILE A 411 10.05 9.80 7.18
C ILE A 411 10.73 11.14 7.51
N GLY A 412 10.00 12.25 7.40
CA GLY A 412 10.50 13.56 7.78
C GLY A 412 10.83 13.66 9.27
N ASP A 413 9.97 13.12 10.14
CA ASP A 413 10.21 13.04 11.59
C ASP A 413 11.45 12.20 11.93
N MET A 414 11.84 11.25 11.06
CA MET A 414 13.07 10.47 11.18
C MET A 414 14.33 11.26 10.81
N ASN A 415 14.20 12.53 10.39
CA ASN A 415 15.27 13.38 9.86
C ASN A 415 15.88 12.86 8.54
N ALA A 416 15.13 12.04 7.79
CA ALA A 416 15.47 11.71 6.41
C ALA A 416 15.10 12.88 5.48
N ASN A 417 15.85 13.07 4.41
CA ASN A 417 15.67 14.16 3.45
C ASN A 417 15.40 13.69 2.02
N VAL A 418 15.58 12.39 1.73
CA VAL A 418 15.41 11.84 0.38
C VAL A 418 14.59 10.56 0.41
N ILE A 419 13.64 10.46 -0.51
CA ILE A 419 12.91 9.24 -0.83
C ILE A 419 13.38 8.76 -2.20
N ARG A 420 13.52 7.45 -2.37
CA ARG A 420 13.64 6.82 -3.68
C ARG A 420 12.47 5.88 -3.93
N ILE A 421 11.95 5.94 -5.16
CA ILE A 421 11.00 4.97 -5.71
C ILE A 421 11.59 4.32 -6.97
N TYR A 422 11.12 3.12 -7.31
CA TYR A 422 11.69 2.30 -8.39
C TYR A 422 11.02 2.51 -9.75
N THR A 423 9.75 2.92 -9.71
CA THR A 423 8.86 3.06 -10.86
C THR A 423 7.79 4.10 -10.52
N LEU A 424 6.85 4.34 -11.43
CA LEU A 424 5.69 5.19 -11.18
C LEU A 424 4.78 4.58 -10.10
N HIS A 425 4.62 5.28 -8.98
CA HIS A 425 3.58 5.02 -7.97
C HIS A 425 2.24 5.66 -8.38
N ALA A 426 1.16 5.32 -7.69
CA ALA A 426 -0.16 5.95 -7.89
C ALA A 426 -0.11 7.48 -7.73
N PRO A 427 -1.01 8.25 -8.39
CA PRO A 427 -1.06 9.71 -8.30
C PRO A 427 -1.05 10.27 -6.87
N GLY A 428 -1.69 9.56 -5.93
CA GLY A 428 -1.71 9.91 -4.52
C GLY A 428 -0.32 10.07 -3.90
N PHE A 429 0.71 9.37 -4.39
CA PHE A 429 2.10 9.57 -3.95
C PHE A 429 2.59 11.00 -4.25
N TYR A 430 2.33 11.49 -5.46
CA TYR A 430 2.82 12.77 -5.97
C TYR A 430 2.08 13.93 -5.29
N ASN A 431 0.76 13.78 -5.13
CA ASN A 431 -0.07 14.70 -4.36
C ASN A 431 0.39 14.80 -2.90
N ALA A 432 0.61 13.65 -2.24
CA ALA A 432 1.08 13.60 -0.86
C ALA A 432 2.46 14.27 -0.71
N LEU A 433 3.38 14.09 -1.68
CA LEU A 433 4.72 14.67 -1.61
C LEU A 433 4.66 16.19 -1.78
N LEU A 434 3.86 16.67 -2.74
CA LEU A 434 3.63 18.10 -2.93
C LEU A 434 3.03 18.72 -1.67
N ARG A 435 1.95 18.13 -1.15
CA ARG A 435 1.27 18.54 0.07
C ARG A 435 2.21 18.58 1.27
N TYR A 436 3.04 17.55 1.45
CA TYR A 436 4.04 17.50 2.51
C TYR A 436 5.00 18.69 2.39
N ASN A 437 5.59 18.89 1.21
CA ASN A 437 6.58 19.92 0.97
C ASN A 437 6.01 21.35 1.02
N GLU A 438 4.73 21.56 0.73
CA GLU A 438 4.09 22.88 0.88
C GLU A 438 3.81 23.24 2.35
N THR A 439 3.65 22.24 3.21
CA THR A 439 3.23 22.42 4.61
C THR A 439 4.36 22.28 5.63
N HIS A 440 5.54 21.82 5.23
CA HIS A 440 6.71 21.61 6.10
C HIS A 440 7.89 22.48 5.70
N ASP A 441 8.66 22.98 6.67
CA ASP A 441 9.86 23.79 6.40
C ASP A 441 10.98 22.95 5.78
N GLU A 442 11.27 21.80 6.39
CA GLU A 442 12.21 20.82 5.83
C GLU A 442 11.51 19.97 4.76
N LYS A 443 12.06 20.01 3.56
CA LYS A 443 11.49 19.36 2.39
C LYS A 443 12.01 17.93 2.26
N LEU A 444 11.18 17.04 1.75
CA LEU A 444 11.57 15.72 1.24
C LEU A 444 11.81 15.81 -0.25
N TYR A 445 12.96 15.31 -0.69
CA TYR A 445 13.34 15.23 -2.09
C TYR A 445 13.14 13.82 -2.63
N LEU A 446 12.96 13.70 -3.95
CA LEU A 446 12.73 12.43 -4.64
C LEU A 446 13.89 12.10 -5.58
N ILE A 447 14.42 10.89 -5.48
CA ILE A 447 15.17 10.25 -6.56
C ILE A 447 14.22 9.29 -7.26
N HIS A 448 13.92 9.56 -8.52
CA HIS A 448 12.93 8.78 -9.27
C HIS A 448 13.62 7.67 -10.07
N GLY A 449 13.22 6.43 -9.82
CA GLY A 449 13.66 5.26 -10.56
C GLY A 449 12.83 5.05 -11.82
N VAL A 450 13.50 4.73 -12.93
CA VAL A 450 12.81 4.27 -14.15
C VAL A 450 13.10 2.79 -14.31
N TRP A 451 12.08 1.98 -14.06
CA TRP A 451 12.19 0.52 -14.12
C TRP A 451 12.32 0.02 -15.56
N MET A 452 13.20 -0.96 -15.78
CA MET A 452 13.29 -1.69 -17.04
C MET A 452 12.72 -3.10 -16.82
N ASN A 453 11.88 -3.58 -17.75
CA ASN A 453 11.18 -4.84 -17.60
C ASN A 453 12.14 -6.05 -17.54
N GLU A 454 12.31 -6.60 -16.34
CA GLU A 454 13.20 -7.74 -16.06
C GLU A 454 12.81 -9.00 -16.85
N GLU A 455 11.51 -9.32 -16.95
CA GLU A 455 11.05 -10.52 -17.68
C GLU A 455 11.43 -10.43 -19.17
N MET A 456 11.25 -9.25 -19.78
CA MET A 456 11.60 -9.04 -21.18
C MET A 456 13.12 -9.12 -21.39
N LEU A 457 13.92 -8.52 -20.49
CA LEU A 457 15.39 -8.63 -20.49
C LEU A 457 15.86 -10.08 -20.38
N LEU A 458 15.31 -10.86 -19.45
CA LEU A 458 15.67 -12.28 -19.25
C LEU A 458 15.15 -13.20 -20.36
N SER A 459 14.14 -12.77 -21.12
CA SER A 459 13.64 -13.53 -22.27
C SER A 459 14.51 -13.36 -23.52
N SER A 460 15.06 -12.16 -23.71
CA SER A 460 15.84 -11.77 -24.88
C SER A 460 17.36 -11.92 -24.68
N TYR A 461 17.83 -11.76 -23.43
CA TYR A 461 19.24 -11.61 -23.07
C TYR A 461 19.96 -10.54 -23.91
N ASP A 462 19.25 -9.49 -24.32
CA ASP A 462 19.79 -8.40 -25.13
C ASP A 462 19.10 -7.07 -24.80
N ALA A 463 19.85 -6.10 -24.27
CA ALA A 463 19.30 -4.80 -23.92
C ALA A 463 18.86 -3.96 -25.14
N PHE A 464 19.40 -4.23 -26.34
CA PHE A 464 19.04 -3.52 -27.57
C PHE A 464 17.85 -4.15 -28.32
N GLU A 465 17.23 -5.18 -27.76
CA GLU A 465 16.01 -5.75 -28.34
C GLU A 465 14.93 -4.66 -28.47
N GLU A 466 14.21 -4.64 -29.60
CA GLU A 466 13.36 -3.50 -29.99
C GLU A 466 12.22 -3.26 -28.98
N ASP A 467 11.58 -4.33 -28.50
CA ASP A 467 10.50 -4.22 -27.52
C ASP A 467 11.04 -3.77 -26.14
N ASN A 468 12.24 -4.22 -25.74
CA ASN A 468 12.91 -3.76 -24.51
C ASN A 468 13.17 -2.25 -24.54
N VAL A 469 13.72 -1.76 -25.66
CA VAL A 469 14.08 -0.34 -25.85
C VAL A 469 12.82 0.52 -25.88
N ASP A 470 11.81 0.10 -26.64
CA ASP A 470 10.56 0.84 -26.79
C ASP A 470 9.79 0.93 -25.46
N ASP A 471 9.66 -0.17 -24.71
CA ASP A 471 8.98 -0.16 -23.40
C ASP A 471 9.71 0.78 -22.43
N PHE A 472 11.04 0.65 -22.33
CA PHE A 472 11.83 1.43 -21.39
C PHE A 472 11.79 2.95 -21.69
N GLN A 473 11.88 3.35 -22.96
CA GLN A 473 11.78 4.76 -23.35
C GLN A 473 10.38 5.32 -23.14
N GLN A 474 9.33 4.51 -23.22
CA GLN A 474 7.98 4.95 -22.90
C GLN A 474 7.81 5.15 -21.38
N GLU A 475 8.40 4.28 -20.55
CA GLU A 475 8.46 4.51 -19.09
C GLU A 475 9.21 5.80 -18.72
N MET A 476 10.31 6.12 -19.42
CA MET A 476 11.01 7.41 -19.22
C MET A 476 10.11 8.60 -19.49
N LYS A 477 9.40 8.61 -20.63
CA LYS A 477 8.51 9.73 -20.99
C LYS A 477 7.36 9.88 -20.01
N ARG A 478 6.71 8.75 -19.66
CA ARG A 478 5.63 8.73 -18.65
C ARG A 478 6.12 9.25 -17.31
N THR A 479 7.31 8.84 -16.89
CA THR A 479 7.94 9.31 -15.66
C THR A 479 8.14 10.82 -15.68
N VAL A 480 8.75 11.34 -16.75
CA VAL A 480 8.96 12.79 -16.92
C VAL A 480 7.61 13.53 -16.93
N ASP A 481 6.61 13.08 -17.69
CA ASP A 481 5.33 13.80 -17.73
C ASP A 481 4.57 13.73 -16.39
N ALA A 482 4.69 12.63 -15.64
CA ALA A 482 4.06 12.45 -14.33
C ALA A 482 4.60 13.39 -13.25
N ILE A 483 5.93 13.52 -13.15
CA ILE A 483 6.55 14.42 -12.15
C ILE A 483 6.26 15.90 -12.41
N HIS A 484 5.94 16.25 -13.67
CA HIS A 484 5.58 17.60 -14.11
C HIS A 484 4.05 17.81 -14.09
N GLY A 485 3.28 16.87 -13.55
CA GLY A 485 1.83 16.98 -13.40
C GLY A 485 1.07 17.06 -14.74
N ASN A 486 1.58 16.40 -15.78
CA ASN A 486 1.11 16.61 -17.16
C ASN A 486 0.79 15.29 -17.91
N ILE A 487 0.28 14.27 -17.21
CA ILE A 487 -0.11 13.01 -17.85
C ILE A 487 -1.34 12.35 -17.21
N ILE A 488 -2.11 11.68 -18.06
CA ILE A 488 -3.14 10.71 -17.68
C ILE A 488 -2.64 9.34 -18.13
N LEU A 489 -2.64 8.37 -17.21
CA LEU A 489 -2.24 7.00 -17.50
C LEU A 489 -3.47 6.10 -17.44
N GLU A 490 -3.75 5.42 -18.56
CA GLU A 490 -4.74 4.34 -18.62
C GLU A 490 -4.27 3.12 -17.79
N GLU A 491 -5.21 2.33 -17.30
CA GLU A 491 -4.91 1.07 -16.61
C GLU A 491 -4.07 0.12 -17.47
N ARG A 492 -2.93 -0.31 -16.92
CA ARG A 492 -2.09 -1.35 -17.48
C ARG A 492 -1.67 -2.29 -16.36
N GLN A 493 -1.85 -3.58 -16.57
CA GLN A 493 -1.44 -4.60 -15.60
C GLN A 493 0.00 -4.36 -15.14
N GLY A 494 0.21 -4.37 -13.81
CA GLY A 494 1.54 -4.19 -13.22
C GLY A 494 2.01 -2.74 -13.10
N HIS A 495 1.16 -1.75 -13.45
CA HIS A 495 1.54 -0.34 -13.47
C HIS A 495 0.47 0.53 -12.81
N ALA A 496 0.93 1.61 -12.17
CA ALA A 496 0.04 2.65 -11.69
C ALA A 496 -0.66 3.37 -12.85
N SER A 497 -1.92 3.74 -12.62
CA SER A 497 -2.78 4.48 -13.54
C SER A 497 -3.37 5.72 -12.85
N GLY A 498 -4.12 6.54 -13.59
CA GLY A 498 -4.84 7.69 -13.06
C GLY A 498 -4.25 9.02 -13.50
N PHE A 499 -4.67 10.07 -12.80
CA PHE A 499 -4.45 11.46 -13.19
C PHE A 499 -3.30 12.11 -12.41
N TYR A 500 -2.19 12.41 -13.08
CA TYR A 500 -1.02 13.04 -12.48
C TYR A 500 -1.05 14.54 -12.76
N SER A 501 -1.48 15.33 -11.78
CA SER A 501 -1.61 16.80 -11.89
C SER A 501 -0.70 17.58 -10.97
N SER A 502 -0.01 16.92 -10.05
CA SER A 502 0.93 17.56 -9.12
C SER A 502 2.31 17.72 -9.76
N ASP A 503 2.71 18.95 -10.06
CA ASP A 503 4.08 19.27 -10.47
C ASP A 503 5.00 19.23 -9.23
N ILE A 504 5.73 18.13 -9.11
CA ILE A 504 6.74 17.91 -8.07
C ILE A 504 8.17 18.07 -8.61
N SER A 505 8.34 18.53 -9.86
CA SER A 505 9.62 18.51 -10.58
C SER A 505 10.76 19.24 -9.84
N GLN A 506 10.44 20.27 -9.05
CA GLN A 506 11.40 20.98 -8.20
C GLN A 506 11.96 20.14 -7.03
N TYR A 507 11.23 19.10 -6.62
CA TYR A 507 11.61 18.20 -5.55
C TYR A 507 12.26 16.91 -6.07
N VAL A 508 12.22 16.66 -7.39
CA VAL A 508 12.89 15.50 -8.01
C VAL A 508 14.34 15.84 -8.31
N ILE A 509 15.26 15.30 -7.52
CA ILE A 509 16.67 15.67 -7.51
C ILE A 509 17.57 14.80 -8.40
N ALA A 510 17.11 13.62 -8.84
CA ALA A 510 17.84 12.78 -9.78
C ALA A 510 16.94 11.69 -10.39
N TYR A 511 17.42 11.11 -11.50
CA TYR A 511 16.92 9.82 -12.00
C TYR A 511 17.94 8.70 -11.77
N ILE A 512 17.45 7.51 -11.45
CA ILE A 512 18.24 6.25 -11.48
C ILE A 512 17.55 5.29 -12.45
N LEU A 513 18.23 4.98 -13.55
CA LEU A 513 17.69 4.15 -14.61
C LEU A 513 17.98 2.66 -14.38
N GLY A 514 16.99 1.81 -14.66
CA GLY A 514 17.16 0.35 -14.73
C GLY A 514 17.10 -0.38 -13.40
N ILE A 515 17.53 -1.64 -13.43
CA ILE A 515 17.42 -2.63 -12.35
C ILE A 515 18.80 -3.16 -11.96
N GLU A 516 18.86 -4.08 -11.01
CA GLU A 516 20.06 -4.89 -10.79
C GLU A 516 20.30 -5.81 -11.99
N TRP A 517 21.32 -5.50 -12.80
CA TRP A 517 21.54 -6.17 -14.09
C TRP A 517 21.97 -7.63 -13.93
N ASP A 518 21.31 -8.54 -14.64
CA ASP A 518 21.75 -9.93 -14.76
C ASP A 518 23.09 -10.01 -15.54
N PRO A 519 24.14 -10.62 -14.96
CA PRO A 519 25.46 -10.68 -15.58
C PRO A 519 25.49 -11.40 -16.94
N TYR A 520 24.61 -12.40 -17.17
CA TYR A 520 24.56 -13.10 -18.46
C TYR A 520 23.91 -12.23 -19.54
N MET A 521 22.86 -11.49 -19.21
CA MET A 521 22.23 -10.52 -20.12
C MET A 521 23.24 -9.44 -20.56
N VAL A 522 24.02 -8.90 -19.62
CA VAL A 522 25.04 -7.88 -19.91
C VAL A 522 26.13 -8.45 -20.83
N GLU A 523 26.66 -9.64 -20.54
CA GLU A 523 27.68 -10.28 -21.39
C GLU A 523 27.15 -10.55 -22.81
N ASN A 524 25.95 -11.14 -22.93
CA ASN A 524 25.35 -11.41 -24.23
C ASN A 524 25.11 -10.13 -25.03
N THR A 525 24.62 -9.06 -24.40
CA THR A 525 24.45 -7.75 -25.05
C THR A 525 25.79 -7.25 -25.60
N ASN A 526 26.85 -7.33 -24.80
CA ASN A 526 28.20 -6.94 -25.22
C ASN A 526 28.72 -7.77 -26.41
N ASP A 527 28.43 -9.07 -26.43
CA ASP A 527 28.85 -9.96 -27.51
C ASP A 527 28.07 -9.70 -28.82
N PHE A 528 26.74 -9.59 -28.74
CA PHE A 528 25.87 -9.35 -29.88
C PHE A 528 26.16 -8.00 -30.56
N HIS A 529 26.46 -6.98 -29.76
CA HIS A 529 26.64 -5.62 -30.23
C HIS A 529 28.09 -5.15 -30.22
N SER A 530 29.06 -6.07 -30.20
CA SER A 530 30.51 -5.80 -30.17
C SER A 530 31.05 -4.84 -31.24
N SER A 531 30.26 -4.53 -32.29
CA SER A 531 30.60 -3.56 -33.33
C SER A 531 29.95 -2.17 -33.19
N VAL A 532 29.17 -1.91 -32.14
CA VAL A 532 28.42 -0.65 -31.98
C VAL A 532 29.33 0.58 -31.84
N GLY A 533 30.49 0.42 -31.19
CA GLY A 533 31.47 1.49 -30.96
C GLY A 533 31.04 2.48 -29.88
N GLU A 534 31.62 3.68 -29.88
CA GLU A 534 31.31 4.73 -28.89
C GLU A 534 29.96 5.41 -29.15
N TYR A 535 29.28 5.77 -28.07
CA TYR A 535 28.12 6.65 -28.10
C TYR A 535 28.56 8.13 -28.07
N ASN A 536 27.87 8.99 -28.82
CA ASN A 536 28.11 10.44 -28.82
C ASN A 536 26.78 11.16 -29.08
N GLY A 537 26.01 11.29 -28.02
CA GLY A 537 24.73 11.98 -27.96
C GLY A 537 24.84 13.49 -27.76
N ASN A 538 23.76 14.13 -27.35
CA ASN A 538 23.70 15.56 -27.10
C ASN A 538 24.32 15.93 -25.74
N TYR A 539 24.04 15.13 -24.71
CA TYR A 539 24.38 15.34 -23.30
C TYR A 539 25.28 14.26 -22.72
N PHE A 540 25.32 13.06 -23.32
CA PHE A 540 26.24 11.98 -22.93
C PHE A 540 27.12 11.51 -24.08
N GLU A 541 28.35 11.13 -23.76
CA GLU A 541 29.27 10.42 -24.66
C GLU A 541 29.99 9.29 -23.91
N THR A 542 30.43 8.25 -24.63
CA THR A 542 31.28 7.21 -24.05
C THR A 542 32.74 7.29 -24.51
N LYS A 543 33.65 6.75 -23.69
CA LYS A 543 35.06 6.57 -24.02
C LYS A 543 35.56 5.21 -23.56
N ASP A 544 36.00 4.38 -24.49
CA ASP A 544 36.45 3.01 -24.26
C ASP A 544 35.35 2.11 -23.65
N ALA A 545 34.07 2.37 -23.99
CA ALA A 545 32.91 1.64 -23.47
C ALA A 545 32.67 0.30 -24.18
N LYS A 546 32.05 -0.65 -23.47
CA LYS A 546 31.45 -1.83 -24.10
C LYS A 546 30.02 -1.49 -24.58
N PRO A 547 29.40 -2.35 -25.40
CA PRO A 547 28.07 -2.07 -25.94
C PRO A 547 26.98 -1.81 -24.89
N PHE A 548 27.06 -2.42 -23.71
CA PHE A 548 26.08 -2.17 -22.65
C PHE A 548 26.20 -0.75 -22.05
N GLU A 549 27.42 -0.24 -21.80
CA GLU A 549 27.58 1.16 -21.37
C GLU A 549 27.21 2.15 -22.49
N HIS A 550 27.39 1.78 -23.77
CA HIS A 550 26.85 2.53 -24.90
C HIS A 550 25.32 2.63 -24.82
N PHE A 551 24.64 1.51 -24.57
CA PHE A 551 23.19 1.47 -24.41
C PHE A 551 22.72 2.37 -23.26
N LEU A 552 23.36 2.27 -22.10
CA LEU A 552 23.04 3.11 -20.93
C LEU A 552 23.22 4.59 -21.24
N ALA A 553 24.36 4.98 -21.81
CA ALA A 553 24.61 6.37 -22.21
C ALA A 553 23.56 6.89 -23.20
N GLN A 554 23.10 6.05 -24.13
CA GLN A 554 22.01 6.37 -25.05
C GLN A 554 20.69 6.61 -24.31
N GLN A 555 20.31 5.73 -23.37
CA GLN A 555 19.06 5.88 -22.62
C GLN A 555 19.07 7.13 -21.71
N MET A 556 20.21 7.41 -21.08
CA MET A 556 20.39 8.63 -20.27
C MET A 556 20.26 9.90 -21.13
N ASP A 557 20.76 9.88 -22.36
CA ASP A 557 20.63 11.00 -23.30
C ASP A 557 19.18 11.24 -23.72
N ILE A 558 18.40 10.18 -23.90
CA ILE A 558 17.00 10.24 -24.34
C ILE A 558 16.10 10.87 -23.27
N ILE A 559 16.21 10.46 -22.01
CA ILE A 559 15.40 11.05 -20.93
C ILE A 559 15.78 12.53 -20.70
N ALA A 560 17.07 12.87 -20.81
CA ALA A 560 17.54 14.26 -20.70
C ALA A 560 17.02 15.13 -21.86
N GLU A 561 17.04 14.62 -23.08
CA GLU A 561 16.51 15.31 -24.27
C GLU A 561 15.01 15.53 -24.14
N TYR A 562 14.25 14.49 -23.76
CA TYR A 562 12.81 14.59 -23.61
C TYR A 562 12.41 15.61 -22.55
N GLU A 563 13.04 15.60 -21.37
CA GLU A 563 12.70 16.55 -20.31
C GLU A 563 13.05 17.99 -20.72
N LEU A 564 14.21 18.21 -21.34
CA LEU A 564 14.60 19.54 -21.79
C LEU A 564 13.63 20.08 -22.86
N GLU A 565 13.30 19.27 -23.87
CA GLU A 565 12.46 19.69 -24.99
C GLU A 565 11.03 20.05 -24.56
N ASN A 566 10.47 19.32 -23.60
CA ASN A 566 9.08 19.48 -23.19
C ASN A 566 8.91 20.43 -21.99
N TYR A 567 9.88 20.49 -21.08
CA TYR A 567 9.76 21.20 -19.80
C TYR A 567 10.89 22.20 -19.51
N ASN A 568 11.90 22.30 -20.39
CA ASN A 568 13.07 23.17 -20.22
C ASN A 568 13.78 22.93 -18.86
N SER A 569 13.82 21.67 -18.44
CA SER A 569 14.35 21.20 -17.15
C SER A 569 15.41 20.10 -17.36
N MET A 570 16.38 20.04 -16.45
CA MET A 570 17.40 18.99 -16.37
C MET A 570 17.76 18.67 -14.91
N ARG A 571 18.34 17.49 -14.69
CA ARG A 571 18.83 17.04 -13.38
C ARG A 571 19.88 15.93 -13.52
N PRO A 572 20.61 15.58 -12.45
CA PRO A 572 21.54 14.45 -12.44
C PRO A 572 20.84 13.14 -12.83
N ILE A 573 21.52 12.33 -13.64
CA ILE A 573 21.04 11.00 -14.09
C ILE A 573 22.12 9.98 -13.77
N SER A 574 21.70 8.85 -13.23
CA SER A 574 22.53 7.67 -13.00
C SER A 574 21.77 6.40 -13.43
N PHE A 575 22.36 5.24 -13.20
CA PHE A 575 21.73 3.94 -13.42
C PHE A 575 22.06 3.00 -12.26
N SER A 576 21.18 2.03 -12.02
CA SER A 576 21.36 1.02 -10.98
C SER A 576 22.60 0.18 -11.28
N ASN A 577 23.47 -0.04 -10.29
CA ASN A 577 24.58 -0.98 -10.37
C ASN A 577 24.70 -1.71 -9.02
N TRP A 578 25.42 -2.82 -8.98
CA TRP A 578 25.52 -3.68 -7.80
C TRP A 578 26.75 -4.58 -7.87
N PRO A 579 27.24 -5.15 -6.75
CA PRO A 579 28.53 -5.84 -6.71
C PRO A 579 28.72 -6.94 -7.77
N THR A 580 27.66 -7.62 -8.23
CA THR A 580 27.82 -8.70 -9.23
C THR A 580 28.16 -8.22 -10.64
N THR A 581 27.91 -6.93 -10.92
CA THR A 581 28.26 -6.29 -12.18
C THR A 581 29.09 -5.02 -11.96
N ASP A 582 29.77 -4.94 -10.81
CA ASP A 582 30.67 -3.84 -10.50
C ASP A 582 31.93 -3.85 -11.40
N ILE A 583 32.78 -2.84 -11.24
CA ILE A 583 33.98 -2.64 -12.06
C ILE A 583 35.25 -3.28 -11.48
N LEU A 584 35.11 -3.98 -10.37
CA LEU A 584 36.20 -4.61 -9.63
C LEU A 584 36.38 -6.03 -10.15
N GLU A 585 37.55 -6.61 -9.86
CA GLU A 585 37.76 -8.05 -10.03
C GLU A 585 37.73 -8.71 -8.64
N HIS A 586 36.99 -9.83 -8.53
CA HIS A 586 36.79 -10.60 -7.31
C HIS A 586 37.28 -12.04 -7.51
N PRO A 587 38.58 -12.31 -7.30
CA PRO A 587 39.18 -13.63 -7.49
C PRO A 587 38.56 -14.74 -6.64
N SER A 588 37.84 -14.40 -5.57
CA SER A 588 37.12 -15.39 -4.73
C SER A 588 35.64 -15.50 -5.10
N ASN A 589 35.28 -15.23 -6.34
CA ASN A 589 33.97 -15.56 -6.85
C ASN A 589 33.80 -17.09 -6.96
N PHE A 590 32.82 -17.63 -6.24
CA PHE A 590 32.50 -19.06 -6.21
C PHE A 590 31.37 -19.45 -7.18
N GLN A 591 30.69 -18.48 -7.79
CA GLN A 591 29.59 -18.72 -8.70
C GLN A 591 29.90 -18.10 -10.07
N ASP A 592 29.79 -18.86 -11.15
CA ASP A 592 30.17 -18.41 -12.51
C ASP A 592 29.46 -17.12 -13.00
N SER A 593 28.42 -16.67 -12.29
CA SER A 593 27.66 -15.44 -12.55
C SER A 593 28.13 -14.20 -11.80
N GLU A 594 28.57 -14.29 -10.54
CA GLU A 594 28.66 -13.13 -9.62
C GLU A 594 29.85 -12.18 -9.84
N ASP A 595 30.75 -12.48 -10.76
CA ASP A 595 31.87 -11.61 -11.20
C ASP A 595 32.17 -11.88 -12.68
N ARG A 596 31.10 -11.97 -13.49
CA ARG A 596 31.17 -12.41 -14.89
C ARG A 596 31.52 -11.26 -15.83
N VAL A 597 30.93 -10.09 -15.59
CA VAL A 597 31.05 -8.92 -16.45
C VAL A 597 30.81 -7.66 -15.63
N GLY A 598 31.70 -6.68 -15.77
CA GLY A 598 31.52 -5.36 -15.16
C GLY A 598 30.83 -4.36 -16.07
N VAL A 599 29.99 -3.51 -15.46
CA VAL A 599 29.32 -2.34 -16.05
C VAL A 599 29.96 -1.08 -15.48
N ASP A 600 30.70 -0.33 -16.32
CA ASP A 600 31.55 0.78 -15.86
C ASP A 600 30.91 2.17 -16.07
N PRO A 601 30.43 2.86 -15.00
CA PRO A 601 29.92 4.22 -15.16
C PRO A 601 31.04 5.24 -15.48
N ASN A 602 32.31 4.93 -15.22
CA ASN A 602 33.41 5.88 -15.43
C ASN A 602 33.71 6.15 -16.91
N VAL A 603 33.26 5.26 -17.82
CA VAL A 603 33.41 5.43 -19.27
C VAL A 603 32.32 6.31 -19.90
N ILE A 604 31.28 6.68 -19.15
CA ILE A 604 30.20 7.58 -19.59
C ILE A 604 30.52 9.00 -19.10
N TYR A 605 30.43 10.00 -19.98
CA TYR A 605 30.76 11.39 -19.70
C TYR A 605 29.63 12.33 -20.09
N ILE A 606 29.28 13.25 -19.19
CA ILE A 606 28.42 14.40 -19.52
C ILE A 606 29.09 15.40 -20.46
N LYS A 607 28.27 16.10 -21.24
CA LYS A 607 28.65 17.18 -22.17
C LYS A 607 27.50 18.19 -22.35
N GLY A 608 27.82 19.35 -22.92
CA GLY A 608 26.83 20.36 -23.27
C GLY A 608 26.13 20.96 -22.04
N ASP A 609 24.80 21.09 -22.12
CA ASP A 609 24.00 21.76 -21.09
C ASP A 609 23.91 20.98 -19.76
N LEU A 610 24.33 19.72 -19.74
CA LEU A 610 24.37 18.88 -18.54
C LEU A 610 25.68 19.04 -17.72
N GLU A 611 26.74 19.63 -18.30
CA GLU A 611 28.02 19.91 -17.60
C GLU A 611 27.85 20.64 -16.25
N PRO A 612 27.02 21.69 -16.11
CA PRO A 612 26.78 22.35 -14.82
C PRO A 612 25.92 21.54 -13.83
N VAL A 613 25.24 20.49 -14.30
CA VAL A 613 24.36 19.61 -13.51
C VAL A 613 25.15 18.47 -12.87
N GLY A 614 26.15 17.91 -13.55
CA GLY A 614 27.01 16.86 -12.99
C GLY A 614 26.41 15.45 -13.05
N GLU A 615 27.24 14.46 -12.69
CA GLU A 615 26.95 13.02 -12.76
C GLU A 615 27.46 12.30 -11.51
N PHE A 616 26.83 11.17 -11.15
CA PHE A 616 27.19 10.34 -10.01
C PHE A 616 26.98 8.86 -10.35
N ALA A 617 27.67 7.97 -9.63
CA ALA A 617 27.44 6.52 -9.72
C ALA A 617 26.51 6.05 -8.60
N SER A 618 25.69 5.04 -8.87
CA SER A 618 24.71 4.50 -7.93
C SER A 618 24.92 3.00 -7.74
N TYR A 619 25.07 2.55 -6.49
CA TYR A 619 25.25 1.14 -6.16
C TYR A 619 24.30 0.64 -5.08
N HIS A 620 23.73 -0.55 -5.27
CA HIS A 620 23.06 -1.32 -4.22
C HIS A 620 24.10 -2.20 -3.54
N VAL A 621 24.38 -1.99 -2.25
CA VAL A 621 25.43 -2.72 -1.54
C VAL A 621 24.92 -3.20 -0.18
N TYR A 622 24.87 -4.52 -0.03
CA TYR A 622 24.48 -5.19 1.20
C TYR A 622 25.71 -5.84 1.87
N PRO A 623 25.77 -5.93 3.21
CA PRO A 623 26.97 -6.39 3.91
C PRO A 623 27.21 -7.90 3.79
N TYR A 624 26.22 -8.67 3.32
CA TYR A 624 26.19 -10.13 3.36
C TYR A 624 26.25 -10.81 1.99
N TYR A 625 26.06 -10.08 0.88
CA TYR A 625 25.97 -10.63 -0.47
C TYR A 625 26.55 -9.63 -1.49
N PRO A 626 27.23 -10.08 -2.55
CA PRO A 626 27.60 -11.47 -2.87
C PRO A 626 28.67 -12.08 -1.93
N ASP A 627 28.92 -13.38 -2.09
CA ASP A 627 29.78 -14.14 -1.17
C ASP A 627 31.21 -13.59 -1.11
N PHE A 628 31.75 -13.06 -2.20
CA PHE A 628 33.12 -12.53 -2.21
C PHE A 628 33.34 -11.42 -1.18
N LEU A 629 32.31 -10.64 -0.79
CA LEU A 629 32.42 -9.67 0.31
C LEU A 629 32.79 -10.34 1.64
N ASN A 630 32.35 -11.57 1.85
CA ASN A 630 32.51 -12.31 3.11
C ASN A 630 33.72 -13.25 3.11
N PHE A 631 34.28 -13.60 1.95
CA PHE A 631 35.41 -14.53 1.83
C PHE A 631 36.73 -13.86 1.49
N GLU A 632 36.75 -12.76 0.75
CA GLU A 632 37.99 -12.16 0.32
C GLU A 632 38.80 -11.56 1.47
N GLU A 633 40.07 -11.98 1.57
CA GLU A 633 40.95 -11.55 2.65
C GLU A 633 41.14 -10.02 2.70
N LYS A 634 41.10 -9.32 1.55
CA LYS A 634 41.23 -7.85 1.53
C LYS A 634 40.07 -7.15 2.24
N TYR A 635 38.84 -7.65 2.09
CA TYR A 635 37.67 -7.08 2.72
C TYR A 635 37.57 -7.53 4.18
N ARG A 636 37.71 -8.84 4.46
CA ARG A 636 37.67 -9.38 5.83
C ARG A 636 38.72 -8.78 6.76
N ASN A 637 39.91 -8.47 6.24
CA ASN A 637 41.01 -7.92 7.04
C ASN A 637 41.08 -6.39 7.00
N TYR A 638 40.14 -5.72 6.31
CA TYR A 638 40.04 -4.27 6.33
C TYR A 638 39.67 -3.80 7.74
N ILE A 639 40.35 -2.74 8.19
CA ILE A 639 40.13 -2.15 9.52
C ILE A 639 39.51 -0.79 9.30
N ASP A 640 38.29 -0.61 9.79
CA ASP A 640 37.51 0.63 9.64
C ASP A 640 38.02 1.77 10.56
N HIS A 641 37.35 2.92 10.47
CA HIS A 641 37.64 4.11 11.28
C HIS A 641 37.48 3.86 12.80
N ARG A 642 36.74 2.82 13.20
CA ARG A 642 36.55 2.39 14.60
C ARG A 642 37.64 1.42 15.07
N GLY A 643 38.52 0.96 14.17
CA GLY A 643 39.60 0.01 14.49
C GLY A 643 39.15 -1.45 14.52
N GLU A 644 38.01 -1.75 13.90
CA GLU A 644 37.39 -3.08 13.86
C GLU A 644 37.48 -3.68 12.46
N HIS A 645 37.43 -5.01 12.37
CA HIS A 645 37.34 -5.68 11.08
C HIS A 645 35.99 -5.41 10.43
N ASN A 646 35.99 -4.97 9.17
CA ASN A 646 34.77 -4.56 8.48
C ASN A 646 34.86 -4.82 6.98
N ASN A 647 34.15 -5.85 6.52
CA ASN A 647 34.15 -6.22 5.11
C ASN A 647 33.36 -5.25 4.24
N TYR A 648 32.28 -4.67 4.78
CA TYR A 648 31.46 -3.68 4.09
C TYR A 648 32.27 -2.42 3.78
N ALA A 649 32.88 -1.81 4.80
CA ALA A 649 33.75 -0.64 4.62
C ALA A 649 34.95 -0.96 3.69
N GLY A 650 35.53 -2.15 3.79
CA GLY A 650 36.63 -2.57 2.92
C GLY A 650 36.24 -2.68 1.44
N TYR A 651 35.02 -3.12 1.15
CA TYR A 651 34.47 -3.12 -0.21
C TYR A 651 34.20 -1.70 -0.70
N LEU A 652 33.52 -0.88 0.11
CA LEU A 652 33.24 0.53 -0.22
C LEU A 652 34.52 1.32 -0.51
N ASN A 653 35.57 1.15 0.30
CA ASN A 653 36.88 1.75 0.08
C ASN A 653 37.47 1.39 -1.30
N HIS A 654 37.41 0.09 -1.65
CA HIS A 654 37.95 -0.40 -2.90
C HIS A 654 37.16 0.13 -4.10
N LEU A 655 35.82 0.14 -4.00
CA LEU A 655 34.93 0.71 -5.00
C LEU A 655 35.24 2.20 -5.21
N ASN A 656 35.28 3.01 -4.14
CA ASN A 656 35.60 4.43 -4.24
C ASN A 656 36.98 4.67 -4.90
N SER A 657 37.97 3.83 -4.58
CA SER A 657 39.34 3.99 -5.09
C SER A 657 39.51 3.89 -6.61
N VAL A 658 38.52 3.29 -7.30
CA VAL A 658 38.54 3.10 -8.76
C VAL A 658 37.55 4.00 -9.50
N HIS A 659 36.69 4.73 -8.78
CA HIS A 659 35.71 5.62 -9.41
C HIS A 659 36.27 7.01 -9.68
N ARG A 660 35.85 7.55 -10.83
CA ARG A 660 35.95 8.97 -11.19
C ARG A 660 34.77 9.77 -10.63
N LEU A 661 33.62 9.12 -10.50
CA LEU A 661 32.36 9.73 -10.06
C LEU A 661 32.21 9.60 -8.55
N PRO A 662 31.59 10.58 -7.87
CA PRO A 662 31.14 10.37 -6.51
C PRO A 662 30.03 9.31 -6.51
N ILE A 663 29.98 8.50 -5.45
CA ILE A 663 29.12 7.32 -5.38
C ILE A 663 28.00 7.55 -4.37
N LEU A 664 26.77 7.26 -4.78
CA LEU A 664 25.62 7.12 -3.90
C LEU A 664 25.40 5.63 -3.63
N ILE A 665 25.28 5.25 -2.35
CA ILE A 665 24.79 3.92 -1.99
C ILE A 665 23.27 3.96 -2.02
N ALA A 666 22.70 3.59 -3.16
CA ALA A 666 21.27 3.72 -3.43
C ALA A 666 20.42 2.63 -2.77
N GLU A 667 21.06 1.56 -2.27
CA GLU A 667 20.44 0.62 -1.33
C GLU A 667 21.48 0.08 -0.36
N PHE A 668 21.11 0.07 0.92
CA PHE A 668 21.81 -0.67 1.97
C PHE A 668 20.81 -1.03 3.09
N GLY A 669 21.09 -2.09 3.84
CA GLY A 669 20.27 -2.47 4.98
C GLY A 669 20.45 -3.93 5.38
N ILE A 670 19.74 -4.33 6.43
CA ILE A 670 19.54 -5.73 6.80
C ILE A 670 18.07 -5.92 7.22
N PRO A 671 17.49 -7.12 7.09
CA PRO A 671 16.11 -7.36 7.50
C PRO A 671 16.00 -7.76 8.98
N ALA A 672 14.95 -7.29 9.65
CA ALA A 672 14.57 -7.73 10.99
C ALA A 672 13.66 -8.97 10.94
N SER A 673 14.15 -10.04 10.32
CA SER A 673 13.43 -11.31 10.16
C SER A 673 13.88 -12.36 11.16
N ARG A 674 13.01 -13.34 11.38
CA ARG A 674 13.31 -14.53 12.18
C ARG A 674 14.08 -15.59 11.37
N GLY A 675 13.82 -15.69 10.07
CA GLY A 675 14.61 -16.54 9.16
C GLY A 675 15.92 -15.90 8.72
N LEU A 676 16.83 -16.73 8.21
CA LEU A 676 18.20 -16.40 7.77
C LEU A 676 18.42 -16.90 6.34
N ALA A 677 18.99 -16.07 5.46
CA ALA A 677 19.38 -16.47 4.10
C ALA A 677 20.90 -16.46 3.86
N HIS A 678 21.61 -15.46 4.38
CA HIS A 678 23.08 -15.35 4.24
C HIS A 678 23.72 -14.94 5.57
N GLU A 679 24.87 -15.53 5.87
CA GLU A 679 25.70 -15.16 7.01
C GLU A 679 26.76 -14.14 6.62
N ASN A 680 26.95 -13.13 7.46
CA ASN A 680 28.09 -12.21 7.41
C ASN A 680 29.10 -12.57 8.52
N PRO A 681 30.42 -12.48 8.26
CA PRO A 681 31.47 -12.84 9.24
C PRO A 681 31.44 -12.07 10.57
N PHE A 682 30.75 -10.93 10.62
CA PHE A 682 30.65 -10.04 11.77
C PHE A 682 29.21 -9.90 12.31
N GLY A 683 28.26 -10.70 11.78
CA GLY A 683 26.88 -10.77 12.27
C GLY A 683 25.87 -9.87 11.57
N TRP A 684 26.27 -9.11 10.54
CA TRP A 684 25.35 -8.30 9.70
C TRP A 684 24.67 -9.17 8.64
N ASN A 685 23.94 -10.17 9.11
CA ASN A 685 23.36 -11.23 8.30
C ASN A 685 22.17 -10.74 7.45
N GLN A 686 21.81 -11.51 6.43
CA GLN A 686 20.52 -11.35 5.76
C GLN A 686 19.44 -12.07 6.57
N GLY A 687 19.01 -11.40 7.64
CA GLY A 687 18.00 -11.88 8.56
C GLY A 687 18.57 -12.42 9.87
N PHE A 688 17.71 -13.06 10.65
CA PHE A 688 17.98 -13.48 12.03
C PHE A 688 18.54 -12.35 12.90
N ALA A 689 17.90 -11.19 12.79
CA ALA A 689 18.20 -9.98 13.56
C ALA A 689 16.90 -9.43 14.16
N SER A 690 16.97 -9.00 15.42
CA SER A 690 15.87 -8.28 16.07
C SER A 690 15.70 -6.87 15.47
N GLU A 691 14.54 -6.24 15.68
CA GLU A 691 14.30 -4.85 15.28
C GLU A 691 15.36 -3.90 15.84
N LYS A 692 15.84 -4.17 17.05
CA LYS A 692 16.91 -3.40 17.66
C LYS A 692 18.25 -3.60 16.95
N GLU A 693 18.65 -4.87 16.73
CA GLU A 693 19.90 -5.20 16.02
C GLU A 693 19.90 -4.68 14.58
N GLN A 694 18.73 -4.65 13.94
CA GLN A 694 18.51 -4.02 12.64
C GLN A 694 18.88 -2.54 12.69
N GLY A 695 18.30 -1.78 13.63
CA GLY A 695 18.58 -0.35 13.78
C GLY A 695 20.05 -0.05 14.09
N GLU A 696 20.66 -0.82 14.99
CA GLU A 696 22.09 -0.68 15.34
C GLU A 696 23.00 -0.96 14.13
N THR A 697 22.68 -1.99 13.33
CA THR A 697 23.44 -2.33 12.13
C THR A 697 23.26 -1.28 11.03
N ILE A 698 22.04 -0.80 10.79
CA ILE A 698 21.77 0.27 9.82
C ILE A 698 22.62 1.51 10.13
N CYS A 699 22.61 1.96 11.39
CA CYS A 699 23.38 3.15 11.78
C CYS A 699 24.88 2.94 11.54
N ARG A 700 25.38 1.74 11.83
CA ARG A 700 26.78 1.38 11.58
C ARG A 700 27.14 1.42 10.09
N LEU A 701 26.31 0.79 9.24
CA LEU A 701 26.52 0.76 7.79
C LEU A 701 26.46 2.18 7.21
N TYR A 702 25.52 3.01 7.66
CA TYR A 702 25.43 4.40 7.21
C TYR A 702 26.66 5.21 7.61
N GLU A 703 27.18 5.02 8.82
CA GLU A 703 28.44 5.63 9.24
C GLU A 703 29.62 5.20 8.35
N ASP A 704 29.69 3.92 7.97
CA ASP A 704 30.71 3.41 7.04
C ASP A 704 30.61 4.05 5.65
N ILE A 705 29.38 4.25 5.16
CA ILE A 705 29.13 4.93 3.89
C ILE A 705 29.72 6.35 3.91
N LEU A 706 29.54 7.09 5.01
CA LEU A 706 30.07 8.44 5.13
C LEU A 706 31.60 8.47 5.30
N GLU A 707 32.16 7.56 6.10
CA GLU A 707 33.60 7.51 6.38
C GLU A 707 34.43 6.99 5.19
N GLU A 708 33.80 6.28 4.26
CA GLU A 708 34.39 5.87 2.98
C GLU A 708 34.15 6.88 1.83
N ASP A 709 33.78 8.12 2.17
CA ASP A 709 33.63 9.28 1.29
C ASP A 709 32.54 9.12 0.19
N MET A 710 31.42 8.47 0.52
CA MET A 710 30.25 8.38 -0.36
C MET A 710 29.31 9.59 -0.20
N LEU A 711 28.40 9.80 -1.16
CA LEU A 711 27.39 10.89 -1.16
C LEU A 711 26.32 10.75 -0.07
N GLY A 712 26.26 9.59 0.60
CA GLY A 712 25.23 9.20 1.54
C GLY A 712 24.58 7.88 1.13
N GLY A 713 23.45 7.57 1.76
CA GLY A 713 22.81 6.26 1.67
C GLY A 713 21.29 6.34 1.64
N LEU A 714 20.68 5.42 0.90
CA LEU A 714 19.25 5.17 0.88
C LEU A 714 18.95 3.80 1.50
N LEU A 715 18.29 3.80 2.64
CA LEU A 715 17.97 2.59 3.38
C LEU A 715 16.92 1.75 2.62
N PHE A 716 17.20 0.45 2.45
CA PHE A 716 16.22 -0.54 2.01
C PHE A 716 15.65 -1.24 3.25
N ALA A 717 14.39 -0.98 3.65
CA ALA A 717 13.39 -0.11 3.01
C ALA A 717 12.50 0.60 4.03
N TRP A 718 11.60 1.47 3.57
CA TRP A 718 10.64 2.16 4.42
C TRP A 718 9.65 1.19 5.09
N GLN A 719 8.95 0.36 4.32
CA GLN A 719 7.94 -0.58 4.82
C GLN A 719 8.27 -2.04 4.55
N ASP A 720 7.73 -2.93 5.39
CA ASP A 720 7.72 -4.38 5.16
C ASP A 720 6.81 -4.72 3.97
N GLU A 721 7.22 -5.65 3.12
CA GLU A 721 6.48 -6.01 1.90
C GLU A 721 6.23 -7.51 1.82
N TRP A 722 5.00 -7.93 2.14
CA TRP A 722 4.62 -9.35 2.33
C TRP A 722 4.68 -10.17 1.04
N PHE A 723 4.61 -9.55 -0.13
CA PHE A 723 4.69 -10.27 -1.41
C PHE A 723 6.10 -10.78 -1.74
N LYS A 724 7.14 -10.24 -1.08
CA LYS A 724 8.54 -10.54 -1.40
C LYS A 724 8.91 -11.97 -1.05
N ARG A 725 9.94 -12.47 -1.74
CA ARG A 725 10.45 -13.85 -1.67
C ARG A 725 11.95 -13.86 -1.53
N THR A 726 12.50 -14.91 -0.91
CA THR A 726 13.94 -15.17 -0.87
C THR A 726 14.25 -16.53 -1.47
N TRP A 727 15.42 -16.68 -2.10
CA TRP A 727 15.82 -17.90 -2.82
C TRP A 727 15.74 -19.18 -1.99
N ASN A 728 15.99 -19.14 -0.68
CA ASN A 728 16.00 -20.34 0.18
C ASN A 728 14.63 -20.68 0.78
N THR A 729 13.63 -19.80 0.65
CA THR A 729 12.26 -20.02 1.13
C THR A 729 11.21 -20.01 0.03
N VAL A 730 11.58 -19.66 -1.21
CA VAL A 730 10.65 -19.51 -2.36
C VAL A 730 9.81 -20.75 -2.67
N ASP A 731 10.33 -21.94 -2.38
CA ASP A 731 9.64 -23.22 -2.63
C ASP A 731 8.66 -23.63 -1.52
N TYR A 732 8.67 -22.93 -0.37
CA TYR A 732 7.84 -23.27 0.79
C TYR A 732 6.45 -22.64 0.75
N ASP A 733 6.24 -21.57 -0.01
CA ASP A 733 4.99 -20.81 -0.03
C ASP A 733 4.20 -20.96 -1.34
N ASN A 734 2.97 -20.42 -1.35
CA ASN A 734 2.20 -20.24 -2.57
C ASN A 734 2.49 -18.86 -3.18
N PRO A 735 3.09 -18.79 -4.40
CA PRO A 735 3.49 -17.53 -5.01
C PRO A 735 2.31 -16.59 -5.31
N ASP A 736 1.12 -17.14 -5.52
CA ASP A 736 -0.09 -16.37 -5.85
C ASP A 736 -0.78 -15.81 -4.60
N ARG A 737 -0.26 -16.15 -3.40
CA ARG A 737 -0.90 -15.82 -2.11
C ARG A 737 -0.02 -15.06 -1.12
N ARG A 738 1.22 -14.73 -1.50
CA ARG A 738 2.18 -14.05 -0.61
C ARG A 738 1.67 -12.75 0.03
N PRO A 739 0.92 -11.86 -0.66
CA PRO A 739 0.45 -10.62 -0.03
C PRO A 739 -0.58 -10.81 1.10
N PHE A 740 -1.23 -11.97 1.20
CA PHE A 740 -2.37 -12.17 2.10
C PHE A 740 -1.97 -12.65 3.50
N TRP A 741 -0.68 -12.83 3.77
CA TRP A 741 -0.18 -13.23 5.09
C TRP A 741 1.28 -12.81 5.25
N SER A 742 1.73 -12.66 6.50
CA SER A 742 3.08 -12.17 6.82
C SER A 742 4.00 -13.33 7.14
N ASN A 743 5.11 -13.45 6.40
CA ASN A 743 6.06 -14.54 6.56
C ASN A 743 7.38 -14.06 7.17
N VAL A 744 7.49 -14.13 8.50
CA VAL A 744 8.70 -13.71 9.23
C VAL A 744 9.91 -14.64 9.04
N GLN A 745 9.75 -15.79 8.37
CA GLN A 745 10.85 -16.66 7.98
C GLN A 745 11.50 -16.22 6.66
N THR A 746 10.78 -15.44 5.83
CA THR A 746 11.31 -14.90 4.58
C THR A 746 11.89 -13.52 4.84
N ASN A 747 13.22 -13.41 4.81
CA ASN A 747 13.93 -12.17 5.14
C ASN A 747 13.55 -10.98 4.25
N GLU A 748 13.29 -11.20 2.96
CA GLU A 748 12.93 -10.12 2.03
C GLU A 748 11.62 -9.40 2.42
N GLN A 749 10.76 -10.01 3.25
CA GLN A 749 9.53 -9.36 3.70
C GLN A 749 9.73 -8.39 4.87
N ARG A 750 10.90 -8.39 5.55
CA ARG A 750 11.09 -7.74 6.86
C ARG A 750 12.17 -6.64 6.90
N PHE A 751 12.44 -6.00 5.76
CA PHE A 751 13.41 -4.89 5.66
C PHE A 751 12.89 -3.55 6.18
N GLY A 752 11.58 -3.36 6.23
CA GLY A 752 10.95 -2.10 6.58
C GLY A 752 11.36 -1.56 7.95
N LEU A 753 11.35 -0.24 8.10
CA LEU A 753 11.28 0.41 9.41
C LEU A 753 9.82 0.53 9.91
N LEU A 754 8.86 0.49 8.99
CA LEU A 754 7.43 0.33 9.21
C LEU A 754 7.04 -1.14 8.98
N CYS A 755 6.23 -1.71 9.87
CA CYS A 755 5.64 -3.04 9.73
C CYS A 755 4.12 -2.99 9.80
N PHE A 756 3.49 -4.14 9.50
CA PHE A 756 2.05 -4.33 9.47
C PHE A 756 1.58 -5.42 10.44
N ASP A 757 2.18 -5.48 11.63
CA ASP A 757 1.93 -6.56 12.59
C ASP A 757 0.68 -6.30 13.43
N ARG A 758 -0.25 -7.26 13.46
CA ARG A 758 -1.46 -7.19 14.29
C ARG A 758 -1.17 -7.39 15.79
N HIS A 759 -0.19 -8.24 16.10
CA HIS A 759 0.17 -8.67 17.45
C HIS A 759 -1.06 -9.04 18.29
N LYS A 760 -1.92 -9.91 17.73
CA LYS A 760 -3.17 -10.32 18.39
C LYS A 760 -2.92 -10.90 19.78
N ILE A 761 -1.82 -11.65 19.91
CA ILE A 761 -1.30 -12.15 21.17
C ILE A 761 0.15 -11.69 21.31
N LYS A 762 0.45 -10.96 22.38
CA LYS A 762 1.78 -10.54 22.78
C LYS A 762 2.31 -11.57 23.75
N VAL A 763 3.22 -12.43 23.27
CA VAL A 763 3.85 -13.48 24.07
C VAL A 763 4.74 -12.85 25.15
N ASP A 764 4.17 -12.60 26.34
CA ASP A 764 4.81 -11.87 27.45
C ASP A 764 4.38 -12.36 28.85
N GLY A 765 3.52 -13.38 28.90
CA GLY A 765 2.95 -13.96 30.11
C GLY A 765 1.64 -13.33 30.56
N ASP A 766 1.16 -12.25 29.93
CA ASP A 766 -0.15 -11.67 30.18
C ASP A 766 -1.25 -12.37 29.38
N THR A 767 -2.11 -13.06 30.13
CA THR A 767 -3.20 -13.84 29.55
C THR A 767 -4.46 -13.06 29.17
N GLU A 768 -4.52 -11.75 29.43
CA GLU A 768 -5.72 -10.94 29.20
C GLU A 768 -6.15 -10.88 27.72
N GLU A 769 -5.22 -11.04 26.78
CA GLU A 769 -5.49 -10.98 25.33
C GLU A 769 -6.18 -12.25 24.80
N TRP A 770 -6.09 -13.37 25.53
CA TRP A 770 -6.69 -14.65 25.12
C TRP A 770 -8.19 -14.70 25.40
N GLN A 771 -8.97 -14.34 24.39
CA GLN A 771 -10.44 -14.37 24.44
C GLN A 771 -11.05 -15.69 23.96
N THR A 772 -10.23 -16.67 23.54
CA THR A 772 -10.68 -17.96 23.03
C THR A 772 -11.02 -18.95 24.15
N GLU A 773 -11.99 -19.84 23.89
CA GLU A 773 -12.26 -20.97 24.78
C GLU A 773 -11.13 -22.00 24.72
N PRO A 774 -10.80 -22.67 25.84
CA PRO A 774 -9.72 -23.66 25.85
C PRO A 774 -10.05 -24.87 24.98
N LEU A 775 -9.11 -25.25 24.12
CA LEU A 775 -9.13 -26.51 23.38
C LEU A 775 -9.13 -27.73 24.32
N TYR A 776 -8.41 -27.60 25.45
CA TYR A 776 -8.45 -28.56 26.55
C TYR A 776 -8.57 -27.87 27.90
N LYS A 777 -9.36 -28.46 28.80
CA LYS A 777 -9.47 -27.99 30.18
C LYS A 777 -9.52 -29.16 31.17
N LYS A 778 -8.79 -29.02 32.27
CA LYS A 778 -8.65 -30.07 33.29
C LYS A 778 -8.50 -29.47 34.69
N ASP A 779 -9.30 -29.98 35.63
CA ASP A 779 -9.28 -29.49 37.02
C ASP A 779 -8.14 -30.11 37.87
N GLN A 780 -7.64 -31.28 37.49
CA GLN A 780 -6.69 -32.09 38.27
C GLN A 780 -5.45 -32.46 37.42
N GLY A 781 -4.31 -32.73 38.04
CA GLY A 781 -3.06 -32.99 37.33
C GLY A 781 -2.18 -31.74 37.21
N VAL A 782 -1.08 -31.86 36.48
CA VAL A 782 -0.11 -30.78 36.26
C VAL A 782 -0.65 -29.81 35.22
N MET A 783 -1.12 -30.31 34.07
CA MET A 783 -1.67 -29.47 33.01
C MET A 783 -3.12 -29.09 33.29
N LYS A 784 -3.48 -27.83 33.03
CA LYS A 784 -4.74 -27.21 33.42
C LYS A 784 -5.58 -26.76 32.24
N GLY A 785 -4.97 -26.08 31.27
CA GLY A 785 -5.65 -25.54 30.11
C GLY A 785 -4.72 -25.47 28.91
N LEU A 786 -5.25 -25.68 27.71
CA LEU A 786 -4.56 -25.41 26.46
C LEU A 786 -5.47 -24.58 25.57
N TYR A 787 -4.94 -23.47 25.07
CA TYR A 787 -5.64 -22.48 24.26
C TYR A 787 -4.88 -22.30 22.96
N VAL A 788 -5.62 -22.00 21.90
CA VAL A 788 -5.07 -21.81 20.55
C VAL A 788 -5.74 -20.58 19.94
N ASP A 789 -4.93 -19.75 19.31
CA ASP A 789 -5.41 -18.64 18.49
C ASP A 789 -4.48 -18.45 17.29
N HIS A 790 -4.80 -17.54 16.37
CA HIS A 790 -3.96 -17.21 15.23
C HIS A 790 -4.14 -15.76 14.79
N ASP A 791 -3.16 -15.29 14.02
CA ASP A 791 -3.25 -14.13 13.14
C ASP A 791 -2.57 -14.44 11.80
N GLU A 792 -2.43 -13.41 10.98
CA GLU A 792 -1.86 -13.42 9.63
C GLU A 792 -0.37 -13.83 9.61
N THR A 793 0.29 -13.87 10.77
CA THR A 793 1.73 -14.18 10.89
C THR A 793 1.98 -15.49 11.64
N TYR A 794 1.23 -15.74 12.72
CA TYR A 794 1.52 -16.80 13.68
C TYR A 794 0.30 -17.67 14.02
N LEU A 795 0.59 -18.93 14.33
CA LEU A 795 -0.25 -19.79 15.18
C LEU A 795 0.20 -19.61 16.64
N TYR A 796 -0.72 -19.22 17.52
CA TYR A 796 -0.48 -19.03 18.95
C TYR A 796 -0.97 -20.21 19.78
N ILE A 797 -0.18 -20.65 20.75
CA ILE A 797 -0.55 -21.69 21.71
C ILE A 797 -0.23 -21.22 23.13
N ARG A 798 -1.21 -21.31 24.03
CA ARG A 798 -0.99 -21.14 25.47
C ARG A 798 -1.24 -22.44 26.21
N LEU A 799 -0.34 -22.78 27.13
CA LEU A 799 -0.49 -23.90 28.05
C LEU A 799 -0.42 -23.38 29.50
N ASP A 800 -1.48 -23.65 30.26
CA ASP A 800 -1.52 -23.43 31.70
C ASP A 800 -1.13 -24.73 32.40
N TYR A 801 -0.12 -24.71 33.26
CA TYR A 801 0.37 -25.88 33.99
C TYR A 801 0.90 -25.51 35.38
N SER A 802 1.05 -26.50 36.26
CA SER A 802 1.67 -26.30 37.56
C SER A 802 3.19 -26.44 37.46
N ASN A 803 3.92 -25.40 37.84
CA ASN A 803 5.39 -25.38 37.79
C ASN A 803 6.08 -26.14 38.95
N ASP A 804 5.33 -26.96 39.70
CA ASP A 804 5.82 -27.72 40.86
C ASP A 804 6.37 -29.12 40.48
N GLY A 805 6.37 -29.47 39.18
CA GLY A 805 6.74 -30.78 38.64
C GLY A 805 8.20 -30.88 38.18
N ASN A 806 8.73 -32.11 38.12
CA ASN A 806 10.06 -32.40 37.55
C ASN A 806 9.94 -32.80 36.07
N GLY A 807 9.26 -32.00 35.26
CA GLY A 807 9.05 -32.30 33.85
C GLY A 807 8.89 -31.04 33.01
N TYR A 808 8.62 -31.24 31.72
CA TYR A 808 8.46 -30.14 30.76
C TYR A 808 7.34 -30.44 29.76
N PRO A 809 6.72 -29.39 29.18
CA PRO A 809 5.66 -29.56 28.20
C PRO A 809 6.23 -29.98 26.84
N VAL A 810 5.47 -30.85 26.16
CA VAL A 810 5.67 -31.23 24.76
C VAL A 810 4.36 -31.05 24.02
N ILE A 811 4.33 -30.16 23.04
CA ILE A 811 3.16 -29.92 22.18
C ILE A 811 3.27 -30.84 20.95
N LEU A 812 2.16 -31.43 20.55
CA LEU A 812 2.02 -32.32 19.40
C LEU A 812 1.19 -31.60 18.33
N LEU A 813 1.67 -31.55 17.09
CA LEU A 813 0.92 -30.99 15.95
C LEU A 813 0.77 -32.02 14.83
N ASP A 814 -0.47 -32.25 14.43
CA ASP A 814 -0.91 -32.94 13.22
C ASP A 814 -1.52 -31.87 12.31
N VAL A 815 -0.74 -31.38 11.35
CA VAL A 815 -1.15 -30.30 10.43
C VAL A 815 -1.62 -30.85 9.09
N VAL A 816 -1.20 -32.08 8.72
CA VAL A 816 -1.66 -32.79 7.53
C VAL A 816 -2.17 -34.18 7.94
N PRO A 817 -3.47 -34.30 8.21
CA PRO A 817 -4.06 -35.55 8.67
C PRO A 817 -3.73 -36.74 7.75
N ASP A 818 -3.41 -37.87 8.37
CA ASP A 818 -3.03 -39.16 7.76
C ASP A 818 -1.60 -39.28 7.19
N GLN A 819 -0.71 -38.29 7.35
CA GLN A 819 0.65 -38.34 6.78
C GLN A 819 1.78 -38.62 7.80
N GLY A 820 1.74 -38.03 8.99
CA GLY A 820 2.86 -38.06 9.94
C GLY A 820 3.05 -39.35 10.72
N ASN A 821 3.87 -39.26 11.76
CA ASN A 821 4.30 -40.40 12.56
C ASN A 821 3.27 -40.78 13.65
N PHE A 822 3.02 -42.09 13.81
CA PHE A 822 2.11 -42.61 14.84
C PHE A 822 2.84 -43.08 16.11
N PHE A 823 4.16 -42.93 16.16
CA PHE A 823 5.04 -43.29 17.29
C PHE A 823 6.36 -42.52 17.20
N VAL A 824 7.21 -42.64 18.22
CA VAL A 824 8.56 -42.07 18.22
C VAL A 824 9.57 -43.23 18.28
N ALA A 825 10.50 -43.33 17.34
CA ALA A 825 11.36 -44.50 17.11
C ALA A 825 12.27 -44.88 18.29
N GLU A 826 12.55 -43.92 19.18
CA GLU A 826 13.39 -44.11 20.37
C GLU A 826 12.62 -43.93 21.69
N ASN A 827 11.29 -43.78 21.63
CA ASN A 827 10.45 -43.68 22.82
C ASN A 827 9.26 -44.65 22.74
N ASP A 828 9.47 -45.87 23.28
CA ASP A 828 8.45 -46.92 23.35
C ASP A 828 7.24 -46.56 24.23
N SER A 829 7.33 -45.49 25.04
CA SER A 829 6.28 -45.08 25.99
C SER A 829 5.18 -44.26 25.32
N ILE A 830 5.40 -43.74 24.11
CA ILE A 830 4.51 -42.80 23.45
C ILE A 830 4.14 -43.30 22.04
N LYS A 831 2.84 -43.47 21.82
CA LYS A 831 2.24 -43.71 20.50
C LYS A 831 1.02 -42.81 20.34
N PHE A 832 0.70 -42.47 19.10
CA PHE A 832 -0.35 -41.53 18.75
C PHE A 832 -1.47 -42.24 17.98
N SER A 833 -2.71 -41.77 18.15
CA SER A 833 -3.82 -42.17 17.28
C SER A 833 -3.86 -41.36 15.98
N ASN A 834 -3.30 -40.15 16.00
CA ASN A 834 -3.10 -39.25 14.86
C ASN A 834 -1.70 -39.47 14.25
N GLY A 835 -1.51 -39.10 12.98
CA GLY A 835 -0.18 -38.93 12.40
C GLY A 835 0.35 -37.57 12.88
N VAL A 836 1.45 -37.55 13.62
CA VAL A 836 2.03 -36.32 14.17
C VAL A 836 3.21 -35.92 13.30
N GLU A 837 3.15 -34.74 12.70
CA GLU A 837 4.25 -34.17 11.93
C GLU A 837 5.23 -33.40 12.81
N TYR A 838 4.77 -32.77 13.91
CA TYR A 838 5.66 -31.94 14.73
C TYR A 838 5.58 -32.25 16.22
N LEU A 839 6.73 -32.17 16.87
CA LEU A 839 6.87 -32.12 18.33
C LEU A 839 7.53 -30.80 18.70
N VAL A 840 6.89 -30.01 19.56
CA VAL A 840 7.48 -28.81 20.16
C VAL A 840 7.94 -29.17 21.56
N THR A 841 9.25 -29.18 21.77
CA THR A 841 9.87 -29.48 23.06
C THR A 841 10.42 -28.21 23.66
N LEU A 842 9.89 -27.79 24.81
CA LEU A 842 10.29 -26.56 25.50
C LEU A 842 11.02 -26.93 26.78
N THR A 843 12.29 -27.32 26.61
CA THR A 843 13.21 -27.61 27.72
C THR A 843 14.03 -26.37 28.04
N GLU A 844 14.57 -26.27 29.27
CA GLU A 844 15.44 -25.15 29.66
C GLU A 844 16.73 -25.07 28.80
N GLU A 845 17.24 -26.20 28.29
CA GLU A 845 18.51 -26.22 27.55
C GLU A 845 18.33 -26.06 26.03
N GLU A 846 17.31 -26.69 25.45
CA GLU A 846 17.16 -26.76 23.98
C GLU A 846 15.68 -26.68 23.54
N PRO A 847 15.02 -25.52 23.69
CA PRO A 847 13.66 -25.31 23.19
C PRO A 847 13.65 -25.31 21.65
N ARG A 848 12.81 -26.16 21.04
CA ARG A 848 12.79 -26.39 19.60
C ARG A 848 11.50 -27.02 19.09
N ILE A 849 11.25 -26.87 17.80
CA ILE A 849 10.31 -27.68 17.01
C ILE A 849 11.13 -28.69 16.19
N ILE A 850 10.71 -29.95 16.24
CA ILE A 850 11.23 -31.02 15.38
C ILE A 850 10.10 -31.59 14.52
N ILE A 851 10.45 -32.00 13.29
CA ILE A 851 9.53 -32.37 12.21
C ILE A 851 9.70 -33.85 11.83
N ASP A 852 8.63 -34.52 11.41
CA ASP A 852 8.72 -35.84 10.77
C ASP A 852 9.66 -35.77 9.56
N GLN A 853 10.72 -36.57 9.59
CA GLN A 853 11.74 -36.57 8.54
C GLN A 853 11.16 -36.87 7.14
N TYR A 854 10.05 -37.60 7.05
CA TYR A 854 9.36 -37.85 5.77
C TYR A 854 8.58 -36.63 5.26
N TYR A 855 8.18 -35.72 6.15
CA TYR A 855 7.43 -34.51 5.81
C TYR A 855 8.33 -33.30 5.51
N ASP A 856 9.57 -33.31 5.99
CA ASP A 856 10.52 -32.20 5.89
C ASP A 856 10.96 -31.87 4.45
N LEU A 857 10.59 -30.68 3.95
CA LEU A 857 11.01 -30.18 2.64
C LEU A 857 12.53 -30.00 2.56
N PHE A 858 13.21 -29.62 3.65
CA PHE A 858 14.67 -29.51 3.65
C PHE A 858 15.33 -30.86 3.37
N ALA A 859 14.88 -31.91 4.08
CA ALA A 859 15.35 -33.27 3.86
C ALA A 859 15.04 -33.75 2.43
N PHE A 860 13.86 -33.43 1.90
CA PHE A 860 13.48 -33.74 0.53
C PHE A 860 14.38 -33.03 -0.50
N MET A 861 14.65 -31.72 -0.33
CA MET A 861 15.53 -30.96 -1.22
C MET A 861 16.96 -31.52 -1.20
N CYS A 862 17.47 -31.91 -0.04
CA CYS A 862 18.79 -32.52 0.08
C CYS A 862 18.90 -33.86 -0.70
N ASP A 863 17.87 -34.71 -0.63
CA ASP A 863 17.78 -35.94 -1.43
C ASP A 863 17.63 -35.62 -2.93
N TYR A 864 16.74 -34.69 -3.27
CA TYR A 864 16.39 -34.34 -4.66
C TYR A 864 17.57 -33.77 -5.45
N TYR A 865 18.33 -32.84 -4.86
CA TYR A 865 19.50 -32.21 -5.49
C TYR A 865 20.80 -33.01 -5.29
N ALA A 866 20.76 -34.11 -4.53
CA ALA A 866 21.90 -34.97 -4.23
C ALA A 866 23.11 -34.21 -3.67
N TYR A 867 22.89 -33.35 -2.65
CA TYR A 867 23.99 -32.65 -1.98
C TYR A 867 24.87 -33.67 -1.24
N HIS A 868 26.04 -33.97 -1.83
CA HIS A 868 26.90 -35.11 -1.45
C HIS A 868 27.40 -35.05 0.01
N SER A 869 27.49 -33.85 0.57
CA SER A 869 27.91 -33.59 1.96
C SER A 869 26.78 -33.77 2.98
N PHE A 870 25.53 -33.88 2.54
CA PHE A 870 24.33 -34.04 3.37
C PHE A 870 23.46 -35.21 2.87
N ALA A 871 24.09 -36.34 2.56
CA ALA A 871 23.39 -37.55 2.10
C ALA A 871 22.45 -38.08 3.20
N VAL A 872 21.18 -37.68 3.16
CA VAL A 872 20.10 -38.28 3.95
C VAL A 872 19.64 -39.52 3.19
N GLU A 873 19.67 -40.70 3.82
CA GLU A 873 18.98 -41.85 3.23
C GLU A 873 17.50 -41.50 3.08
N LYS A 874 16.92 -41.75 1.90
CA LYS A 874 15.50 -41.48 1.63
C LYS A 874 14.62 -41.92 2.82
N PRO A 875 13.91 -41.00 3.49
CA PRO A 875 13.17 -41.31 4.71
C PRO A 875 12.01 -42.26 4.41
N LEU A 876 11.68 -43.08 5.41
CA LEU A 876 10.54 -43.98 5.37
C LEU A 876 9.32 -43.28 5.97
N ASN A 877 8.17 -43.39 5.30
CA ASN A 877 6.89 -42.93 5.85
C ASN A 877 6.59 -43.68 7.17
N ASN A 878 6.12 -42.94 8.18
CA ASN A 878 5.80 -43.44 9.52
C ASN A 878 6.97 -44.19 10.16
N SER A 879 8.17 -43.62 10.07
CA SER A 879 9.40 -44.17 10.64
C SER A 879 9.51 -43.94 12.16
N GLY A 880 8.77 -42.95 12.67
CA GLY A 880 8.87 -42.43 14.04
C GLY A 880 10.09 -41.54 14.28
N ILE A 881 10.82 -41.15 13.23
CA ILE A 881 12.02 -40.31 13.31
C ILE A 881 11.61 -38.86 13.08
N PHE A 882 12.02 -37.99 14.01
CA PHE A 882 11.85 -36.54 13.88
C PHE A 882 13.24 -35.88 13.72
N SER A 883 13.37 -34.95 12.78
CA SER A 883 14.59 -34.18 12.50
C SER A 883 14.46 -32.73 12.96
N GLN A 884 15.60 -32.07 13.14
CA GLN A 884 15.64 -30.61 13.25
C GLN A 884 15.19 -29.98 11.94
N ILE A 885 14.52 -28.83 12.03
CA ILE A 885 14.09 -28.06 10.85
C ILE A 885 15.26 -27.15 10.44
N HIS A 886 15.67 -27.22 9.17
CA HIS A 886 16.77 -26.43 8.63
C HIS A 886 16.36 -25.65 7.38
N TYR A 887 17.05 -24.53 7.12
CA TYR A 887 17.08 -23.88 5.80
C TYR A 887 18.47 -24.01 5.17
N ILE A 888 18.51 -24.04 3.85
CA ILE A 888 19.76 -23.99 3.08
C ILE A 888 20.24 -22.53 3.10
N LEU A 889 21.52 -22.30 3.41
CA LEU A 889 22.15 -20.97 3.34
C LEU A 889 23.18 -20.87 2.20
N SER A 890 23.72 -22.01 1.76
CA SER A 890 24.64 -22.07 0.64
C SER A 890 24.66 -23.45 -0.01
N MET A 891 24.95 -23.48 -1.31
CA MET A 891 25.21 -24.71 -2.04
C MET A 891 26.72 -25.00 -2.06
N GLU A 892 27.10 -26.28 -1.99
CA GLU A 892 28.51 -26.66 -2.12
C GLU A 892 28.99 -26.39 -3.56
N TYR A 893 30.02 -25.55 -3.71
CA TYR A 893 30.69 -25.32 -4.97
C TYR A 893 32.09 -25.91 -4.94
N THR A 894 32.38 -26.78 -5.91
CA THR A 894 33.68 -27.44 -6.08
C THR A 894 34.34 -26.97 -7.37
N SER A 895 35.63 -26.66 -7.30
CA SER A 895 36.47 -26.44 -8.48
C SER A 895 36.52 -27.67 -9.40
N TYR A 896 36.96 -27.48 -10.65
CA TYR A 896 37.18 -28.58 -11.61
C TYR A 896 38.13 -29.67 -11.09
N ASP A 897 39.11 -29.28 -10.27
CA ASP A 897 40.10 -30.20 -9.68
C ASP A 897 39.59 -30.92 -8.40
N GLY A 898 38.36 -30.61 -7.97
CA GLY A 898 37.67 -31.27 -6.85
C GLY A 898 37.88 -30.62 -5.49
N ASP A 899 38.54 -29.45 -5.42
CA ASP A 899 38.63 -28.66 -4.19
C ASP A 899 37.30 -27.97 -3.91
N ILE A 900 36.78 -28.08 -2.67
CA ILE A 900 35.60 -27.34 -2.20
C ILE A 900 36.01 -25.87 -2.05
N LEU A 901 35.40 -25.00 -2.85
CA LEU A 901 35.64 -23.56 -2.80
C LEU A 901 34.63 -22.87 -1.89
N MET A 902 33.39 -23.35 -1.88
CA MET A 902 32.32 -22.89 -0.99
C MET A 902 31.64 -24.12 -0.37
N PRO A 903 31.61 -24.27 0.96
CA PRO A 903 30.98 -25.41 1.61
C PRO A 903 29.45 -25.26 1.60
N PHE A 904 28.72 -26.37 1.59
CA PHE A 904 27.29 -26.36 1.93
C PHE A 904 27.11 -25.94 3.39
N THR A 905 26.21 -24.98 3.63
CA THR A 905 25.81 -24.53 4.97
C THR A 905 24.30 -24.52 5.12
N SER A 906 23.84 -24.80 6.34
CA SER A 906 22.42 -24.78 6.71
C SER A 906 22.23 -24.10 8.05
N TYR A 907 21.02 -23.61 8.27
CA TYR A 907 20.59 -22.91 9.48
C TYR A 907 19.49 -23.69 10.19
N GLU A 908 19.66 -24.00 11.48
CA GLU A 908 18.61 -24.64 12.30
C GLU A 908 17.49 -23.64 12.61
N THR A 909 16.52 -23.56 11.71
CA THR A 909 15.33 -22.73 11.87
C THR A 909 14.33 -23.34 12.88
N GLY A 910 14.49 -24.59 13.32
CA GLY A 910 13.59 -25.19 14.32
C GLY A 910 13.81 -24.71 15.77
N ARG A 911 14.91 -24.02 16.07
CA ARG A 911 15.25 -23.57 17.42
C ARG A 911 14.35 -22.41 17.85
N LEU A 912 13.84 -22.46 19.08
CA LEU A 912 12.94 -21.45 19.64
C LEU A 912 13.70 -20.53 20.60
N ARG A 913 13.36 -19.25 20.61
CA ARG A 913 13.94 -18.24 21.50
C ARG A 913 12.96 -17.84 22.58
N GLU A 914 13.38 -17.94 23.83
CA GLU A 914 12.60 -17.39 24.95
C GLU A 914 12.79 -15.87 25.00
N GLY A 915 11.71 -15.12 25.21
CA GLY A 915 11.78 -13.67 25.37
C GLY A 915 10.42 -13.01 25.42
N ASN A 916 10.42 -11.68 25.54
CA ASN A 916 9.19 -10.88 25.58
C ASN A 916 8.86 -10.37 24.17
N ALA A 917 7.74 -10.80 23.61
CA ALA A 917 7.28 -10.40 22.27
C ALA A 917 6.34 -9.19 22.26
N ASN A 918 6.14 -8.53 23.41
CA ASN A 918 5.33 -7.32 23.50
C ASN A 918 6.13 -6.09 23.05
N PRO A 919 5.78 -5.43 21.93
CA PRO A 919 6.51 -4.26 21.40
C PRO A 919 6.52 -3.06 22.35
N GLU A 920 5.57 -2.98 23.28
CA GLU A 920 5.50 -1.92 24.29
C GLU A 920 6.43 -2.17 25.49
N SER A 921 7.03 -3.36 25.57
CA SER A 921 7.92 -3.70 26.66
C SER A 921 9.33 -3.15 26.46
N LYS A 922 10.01 -2.87 27.57
CA LYS A 922 11.42 -2.41 27.57
C LYS A 922 12.42 -3.52 27.24
N ASP A 923 12.03 -4.76 27.47
CA ASP A 923 12.79 -5.97 27.14
C ASP A 923 12.24 -6.68 25.91
N TYR A 924 11.48 -5.96 25.07
CA TYR A 924 10.97 -6.48 23.80
C TYR A 924 12.08 -7.08 22.95
N ASP A 925 11.81 -8.27 22.45
CA ASP A 925 12.65 -9.05 21.56
C ASP A 925 11.77 -9.55 20.41
N SER A 926 11.90 -8.92 19.25
CA SER A 926 11.10 -9.27 18.08
C SER A 926 11.37 -10.70 17.58
N LEU A 927 12.46 -11.34 18.01
CA LEU A 927 12.79 -12.73 17.69
C LEU A 927 12.28 -13.75 18.71
N ALA A 928 11.65 -13.31 19.81
CA ALA A 928 11.11 -14.23 20.82
C ALA A 928 10.00 -15.10 20.22
N ASP A 929 10.09 -16.42 20.38
CA ASP A 929 9.05 -17.37 19.95
C ASP A 929 8.13 -17.77 21.11
N PHE A 930 8.64 -17.79 22.34
CA PHE A 930 7.87 -18.22 23.50
C PHE A 930 8.25 -17.46 24.78
N TYR A 931 7.34 -17.50 25.76
CA TYR A 931 7.56 -16.97 27.10
C TYR A 931 7.03 -17.95 28.15
N MET A 932 7.80 -18.19 29.21
CA MET A 932 7.41 -19.03 30.34
C MET A 932 7.35 -18.19 31.62
N SER A 933 6.15 -18.09 32.20
CA SER A 933 5.97 -17.35 33.45
C SER A 933 6.28 -18.22 34.68
N ASP A 934 6.74 -17.56 35.76
CA ASP A 934 6.92 -18.19 37.07
C ASP A 934 5.63 -18.81 37.63
N GLU A 935 4.47 -18.34 37.15
CA GLU A 935 3.13 -18.78 37.59
C GLU A 935 2.65 -20.06 36.86
N GLY A 936 3.45 -20.58 35.93
CA GLY A 936 3.14 -21.80 35.19
C GLY A 936 2.28 -21.55 33.95
N ILE A 937 2.58 -20.48 33.22
CA ILE A 937 1.96 -20.16 31.93
C ILE A 937 3.05 -20.23 30.88
N LEU A 938 2.79 -20.98 29.81
CA LEU A 938 3.60 -20.99 28.60
C LEU A 938 2.78 -20.35 27.50
N GLU A 939 3.36 -19.36 26.82
CA GLU A 939 2.83 -18.79 25.58
C GLU A 939 3.85 -19.03 24.47
N LEU A 940 3.36 -19.45 23.31
CA LEU A 940 4.16 -19.79 22.13
C LEU A 940 3.51 -19.17 20.90
N ARG A 941 4.31 -18.56 20.04
CA ARG A 941 3.92 -18.15 18.68
C ARG A 941 4.76 -18.91 17.66
N ILE A 942 4.13 -19.53 16.68
CA ILE A 942 4.78 -20.36 15.66
C ILE A 942 4.55 -19.69 14.30
N PRO A 943 5.61 -19.24 13.59
CA PRO A 943 5.47 -18.74 12.23
C PRO A 943 4.84 -19.81 11.32
N TRP A 944 3.86 -19.44 10.50
CA TRP A 944 3.16 -20.40 9.63
C TRP A 944 4.09 -21.20 8.70
N LEU A 945 5.12 -20.54 8.13
CA LEU A 945 6.10 -21.23 7.27
C LEU A 945 6.95 -22.26 8.04
N LEU A 946 7.13 -22.11 9.37
CA LEU A 946 7.91 -23.04 10.19
C LEU A 946 7.26 -24.43 10.27
N ILE A 947 5.94 -24.47 10.17
CA ILE A 947 5.14 -25.70 10.11
C ILE A 947 4.72 -26.05 8.66
N GLN A 948 5.46 -25.52 7.68
CA GLN A 948 5.28 -25.76 6.24
C GLN A 948 3.86 -25.45 5.72
N SER A 949 3.24 -24.39 6.28
CA SER A 949 2.09 -23.75 5.66
C SER A 949 2.55 -23.05 4.38
N ARG A 950 1.89 -23.36 3.25
CA ARG A 950 2.10 -22.68 1.96
C ARG A 950 1.28 -21.39 1.89
N ASP A 951 0.07 -21.43 2.46
CA ASP A 951 -0.85 -20.30 2.57
C ASP A 951 -1.81 -20.55 3.76
N PRO A 952 -1.58 -19.92 4.93
CA PRO A 952 -2.47 -20.08 6.08
C PRO A 952 -3.86 -19.47 5.83
N SER A 953 -4.00 -18.50 4.91
CA SER A 953 -5.28 -17.86 4.61
C SER A 953 -6.29 -18.81 3.98
N MET A 954 -5.79 -19.82 3.28
CA MET A 954 -6.59 -20.87 2.64
C MET A 954 -6.41 -22.23 3.30
N LYS A 955 -5.67 -22.32 4.41
CA LYS A 955 -5.30 -23.58 5.09
C LYS A 955 -4.56 -24.55 4.17
N GLU A 956 -3.66 -24.00 3.37
CA GLU A 956 -2.82 -24.76 2.45
C GLU A 956 -1.50 -25.11 3.14
N PHE A 957 -1.18 -26.40 3.24
CA PHE A 957 0.08 -26.93 3.78
C PHE A 957 0.82 -27.74 2.72
N MET A 958 2.10 -28.00 2.95
CA MET A 958 2.89 -28.92 2.13
C MET A 958 2.23 -30.32 2.10
N GLY A 959 2.23 -30.98 0.94
CA GLY A 959 1.64 -32.31 0.76
C GLY A 959 2.63 -33.47 0.92
N ASP A 960 2.33 -34.62 0.30
CA ASP A 960 3.24 -35.79 0.25
C ASP A 960 4.34 -35.59 -0.79
N LEU A 961 5.46 -35.00 -0.36
CA LEU A 961 6.62 -34.67 -1.18
C LEU A 961 7.17 -35.86 -1.97
N TYR A 962 7.27 -37.04 -1.35
CA TYR A 962 7.84 -38.23 -1.99
C TYR A 962 6.87 -38.97 -2.94
N LYS A 963 5.60 -38.54 -2.97
CA LYS A 963 4.58 -39.02 -3.89
C LYS A 963 4.29 -38.02 -5.02
N ASP A 964 4.14 -36.74 -4.68
CA ASP A 964 3.63 -35.69 -5.57
C ASP A 964 4.69 -34.64 -5.95
N GLY A 965 5.90 -34.66 -5.34
CA GLY A 965 7.05 -33.82 -5.70
C GLY A 965 7.15 -32.50 -4.91
N MET A 966 8.07 -31.60 -5.30
CA MET A 966 8.28 -30.30 -4.63
C MET A 966 7.04 -29.40 -4.62
N GLY A 967 6.16 -29.53 -5.61
CA GLY A 967 4.88 -28.82 -5.66
C GLY A 967 3.75 -29.50 -4.90
N ALA A 968 4.04 -30.48 -4.03
CA ALA A 968 3.00 -31.16 -3.26
C ALA A 968 2.30 -30.16 -2.34
N SER A 969 0.97 -30.14 -2.41
CA SER A 969 0.14 -29.23 -1.64
C SER A 969 -1.10 -29.96 -1.12
N LYS A 970 -1.59 -29.54 0.04
CA LYS A 970 -2.75 -30.08 0.72
C LYS A 970 -3.54 -28.99 1.43
N PHE A 971 -4.80 -28.85 1.04
CA PHE A 971 -5.80 -28.07 1.80
C PHE A 971 -6.38 -28.94 2.93
N VAL A 972 -6.51 -28.35 4.12
CA VAL A 972 -7.05 -29.01 5.31
C VAL A 972 -8.23 -28.22 5.89
N ASP A 973 -9.19 -28.93 6.48
CA ASP A 973 -10.32 -28.29 7.19
C ASP A 973 -9.90 -27.90 8.61
N GLU A 974 -9.06 -28.71 9.24
CA GLU A 974 -8.65 -28.62 10.64
C GLU A 974 -7.19 -29.08 10.78
N ILE A 975 -6.47 -28.50 11.74
CA ILE A 975 -5.23 -29.07 12.29
C ILE A 975 -5.55 -29.66 13.67
N TYR A 976 -4.76 -30.61 14.15
CA TYR A 976 -4.98 -31.23 15.44
C TYR A 976 -3.80 -31.00 16.39
N ILE A 977 -4.14 -30.58 17.60
CA ILE A 977 -3.16 -30.13 18.60
C ILE A 977 -3.34 -30.95 19.88
N GLY A 978 -2.23 -31.30 20.52
CA GLY A 978 -2.22 -31.91 21.84
C GLY A 978 -1.03 -31.45 22.67
N ALA A 979 -1.06 -31.75 23.97
CA ALA A 979 0.08 -31.53 24.84
C ALA A 979 0.28 -32.69 25.81
N LEU A 980 1.54 -32.93 26.13
CA LEU A 980 2.03 -33.87 27.13
C LEU A 980 2.92 -33.13 28.11
N TYR A 981 3.00 -33.63 29.34
CA TYR A 981 4.01 -33.24 30.30
C TYR A 981 4.88 -34.46 30.59
N VAL A 982 6.18 -34.38 30.31
CA VAL A 982 7.10 -35.52 30.33
C VAL A 982 8.28 -35.29 31.28
N ASP A 983 8.88 -36.36 31.79
CA ASP A 983 10.15 -36.29 32.51
C ASP A 983 11.36 -36.33 31.56
N ASP A 984 12.56 -36.14 32.11
CA ASP A 984 13.84 -36.18 31.36
C ASP A 984 14.13 -37.53 30.68
N GLN A 985 13.36 -38.58 30.97
CA GLN A 985 13.47 -39.89 30.31
C GLN A 985 12.41 -40.08 29.21
N GLY A 986 11.60 -39.05 28.94
CA GLY A 986 10.50 -39.09 27.97
C GLY A 986 9.28 -39.86 28.47
N THR A 987 9.17 -40.10 29.78
CA THR A 987 7.99 -40.75 30.38
C THR A 987 6.88 -39.72 30.56
N VAL A 988 5.67 -40.03 30.09
CA VAL A 988 4.51 -39.15 30.25
C VAL A 988 4.06 -39.11 31.72
N LEU A 989 4.20 -37.94 32.34
CA LEU A 989 3.76 -37.64 33.71
C LEU A 989 2.30 -37.16 33.74
N ASP A 990 1.90 -36.36 32.76
CA ASP A 990 0.53 -35.91 32.59
C ASP A 990 0.16 -35.71 31.12
N SER A 991 -1.14 -35.81 30.81
CA SER A 991 -1.71 -35.64 29.47
C SER A 991 -3.14 -35.08 29.58
N PHE A 992 -3.56 -34.26 28.62
CA PHE A 992 -5.00 -33.96 28.42
C PHE A 992 -5.73 -35.16 27.81
N LEU A 993 -5.01 -35.92 27.00
CA LEU A 993 -5.51 -37.07 26.26
C LEU A 993 -5.46 -38.34 27.10
N SER A 994 -6.47 -39.19 26.95
CA SER A 994 -6.47 -40.51 27.58
C SER A 994 -5.44 -41.42 26.94
N MET A 995 -4.74 -42.22 27.75
CA MET A 995 -3.76 -43.19 27.27
C MET A 995 -4.23 -44.62 27.56
N LYS A 996 -4.22 -45.48 26.54
CA LYS A 996 -4.56 -46.90 26.66
C LYS A 996 -3.51 -47.75 25.97
N ASP A 997 -2.92 -48.70 26.70
CA ASP A 997 -1.86 -49.60 26.20
C ASP A 997 -0.67 -48.84 25.55
N GLY A 998 -0.34 -47.66 26.06
CA GLY A 998 0.74 -46.79 25.56
C GLY A 998 0.35 -45.93 24.34
N VAL A 999 -0.92 -45.94 23.92
CA VAL A 999 -1.44 -45.15 22.80
C VAL A 999 -2.29 -43.99 23.33
N LEU A 1000 -1.93 -42.76 22.96
CA LEU A 1000 -2.71 -41.55 23.18
C LEU A 1000 -3.95 -41.54 22.29
N SER A 1001 -5.09 -41.14 22.84
CA SER A 1001 -6.32 -40.92 22.07
C SER A 1001 -6.15 -39.80 21.04
N ALA A 1002 -7.16 -39.63 20.18
CA ALA A 1002 -7.12 -38.62 19.13
C ALA A 1002 -6.94 -37.19 19.68
N LEU A 1003 -6.12 -36.40 18.98
CA LEU A 1003 -5.90 -34.97 19.21
C LEU A 1003 -7.17 -34.16 18.95
N SER A 1004 -7.25 -32.95 19.50
CA SER A 1004 -8.40 -32.05 19.33
C SER A 1004 -8.19 -31.15 18.14
N ALA A 1005 -9.25 -30.97 17.35
CA ALA A 1005 -9.25 -30.14 16.16
C ALA A 1005 -9.23 -28.64 16.50
N TYR A 1006 -8.48 -27.89 15.71
CA TYR A 1006 -8.48 -26.44 15.63
C TYR A 1006 -8.68 -26.03 14.17
N SER A 1007 -9.53 -25.02 13.95
CA SER A 1007 -9.78 -24.45 12.64
C SER A 1007 -10.02 -22.94 12.79
N TRP A 1008 -9.97 -22.25 11.66
CA TRP A 1008 -10.20 -20.81 11.52
C TRP A 1008 -10.99 -20.53 10.26
N GLU A 1009 -11.46 -19.31 10.04
CA GLU A 1009 -12.10 -18.94 8.77
C GLU A 1009 -11.04 -18.60 7.74
N ASN A 1010 -11.29 -18.94 6.47
CA ASN A 1010 -10.41 -18.49 5.39
C ASN A 1010 -10.51 -16.97 5.26
N TRP A 1011 -9.43 -16.31 4.84
CA TRP A 1011 -9.43 -14.88 4.56
C TRP A 1011 -8.90 -14.58 3.15
N GLU A 1012 -9.54 -13.62 2.49
CA GLU A 1012 -9.08 -13.07 1.21
C GLU A 1012 -8.39 -11.73 1.39
N MET A 1013 -8.73 -10.98 2.45
CA MET A 1013 -8.03 -9.75 2.84
C MET A 1013 -7.50 -9.92 4.26
N PRO A 1014 -6.21 -9.70 4.50
CA PRO A 1014 -5.63 -9.81 5.84
C PRO A 1014 -6.06 -8.65 6.73
N GLU A 1015 -6.21 -8.90 8.04
CA GLU A 1015 -6.21 -7.83 9.03
C GLU A 1015 -4.77 -7.45 9.36
N TYR A 1016 -4.49 -6.15 9.53
CA TYR A 1016 -3.16 -5.68 9.88
C TYR A 1016 -3.21 -4.36 10.64
N THR A 1017 -2.09 -3.99 11.26
CA THR A 1017 -1.93 -2.70 11.93
C THR A 1017 -0.55 -2.14 11.65
N GLU A 1018 -0.48 -0.89 11.19
CA GLU A 1018 0.79 -0.21 10.99
C GLU A 1018 1.49 0.07 12.33
N ARG A 1019 2.79 -0.21 12.39
CA ARG A 1019 3.64 0.09 13.55
C ARG A 1019 5.06 0.41 13.11
N LEU A 1020 5.63 1.46 13.69
CA LEU A 1020 7.05 1.77 13.57
C LEU A 1020 7.88 0.80 14.44
N LYS A 1021 8.90 0.18 13.86
CA LYS A 1021 9.79 -0.75 14.55
C LYS A 1021 10.74 -0.05 15.52
N GLN A 1022 11.35 -0.79 16.43
CA GLN A 1022 12.43 -0.24 17.28
C GLN A 1022 13.57 0.36 16.45
N SER A 1023 13.87 -0.22 15.27
CA SER A 1023 14.86 0.30 14.32
C SER A 1023 14.57 1.72 13.87
N TYR A 1024 13.30 2.09 13.65
CA TYR A 1024 12.90 3.44 13.26
C TYR A 1024 13.41 4.48 14.27
N TYR A 1025 13.17 4.26 15.56
CA TYR A 1025 13.56 5.22 16.60
C TYR A 1025 15.08 5.30 16.78
N ILE A 1026 15.79 4.18 16.59
CA ILE A 1026 17.25 4.15 16.63
C ILE A 1026 17.82 4.97 15.46
N VAL A 1027 17.29 4.80 14.25
CA VAL A 1027 17.70 5.55 13.05
C VAL A 1027 17.31 7.03 13.18
N GLN A 1028 16.12 7.35 13.71
CA GLN A 1028 15.67 8.72 13.97
C GLN A 1028 16.65 9.46 14.89
N ASP A 1029 17.02 8.84 16.02
CA ASP A 1029 17.96 9.41 16.97
C ASP A 1029 19.34 9.61 16.33
N PHE A 1030 19.78 8.65 15.51
CA PHE A 1030 21.06 8.72 14.80
C PHE A 1030 21.08 9.81 13.72
N PHE A 1031 20.09 9.87 12.82
CA PHE A 1031 20.01 10.86 11.72
C PHE A 1031 19.85 12.30 12.19
N LYS A 1032 19.43 12.51 13.44
CA LYS A 1032 19.40 13.84 14.06
C LYS A 1032 20.79 14.45 14.28
N ASP A 1033 21.80 13.60 14.46
CA ASP A 1033 23.17 14.03 14.75
C ASP A 1033 24.03 14.22 13.48
N TYR A 1034 23.51 13.87 12.29
CA TYR A 1034 24.20 13.94 10.99
C TYR A 1034 23.65 15.01 10.04
#